data_AF-A0A7C5JQN1-F1
#
_entry.id   AF-A0A7C5JQN1-F1
#
_cell.length_a   1.000
_cell.length_b   1.000
_cell.length_c   1.000
_cell.angle_alpha   90.00
_cell.angle_beta   90.00
_cell.angle_gamma   90.00
#
_symmetry.space_group_name_H-M   'P 1'
#
loop_
_entity.id
_entity.type
_entity.pdbx_description
1 polymer ?
#
loop_
_entity_poly.entity_id
_entity_poly.type
_entity_poly.pdbx_seq_one_letter_code
_entity_poly.pdbx_strand_id
1 'polypeptide(L)'
;MLRVFLSILVATSLSFPAIVSQNALSDGFKFELSFSAPSTASVLTPHGKFTALFMDEHCQYEISAGAPKLPVYVYVLGIPPNGNFKLDYTAKWADEIKLEVPVVPADSVYWENNVIITIPMPPKDEFYRARFALPEKPVEAIDNGFLRSQRIVKLVVHPVRYNPFDNTLVPIKSLRVKINFTPSGTFVDEGAYERIFRALLVNYEQARYMRFLDTLVFPRPPFEKASRWIRVSLREGGVFAITRDWLLSHDLNPDSIGPDDIRIFSPQPGVQPPNLSAQFPELREIPAISIGDGGHVFDNFDSLIFYNMGPRGWSAILGVPLWHDSPYCDSFSVWVALGGSFEQPPKRLTPASLPAGNDTANWGWTYVHYGEDENYDYDKGWYWREIEDYLTVFLNDERIRIHSGDQAKLIATPEPYRILCNGVETGPNIDNLIAGNNEIRLVYNATVQIKKVEIAYQINLKPTRHMLHFYTNNIDAGPRSYVLSGFSEIPFVLAVSNIWQTRLLEVVPYILDSLAFNDTIQSEEYVVFERAAIKELPRGVFEEGFWLSNPDSLNVDYLIITPHELDPSLLAQLWRDKGLRVRIVPLEGIMREFAFGRYDPTAIRNFIRYAYNVAIPPKPQYVLFVGDGHFDLRHKLTDEPILFPPAVMASNYSDAFYTTITDNVYRAFELMSGRIPVKNQFQLNDVMDKTIKYAKTPFYGEWRIRTVPAADDEYRDDGRNDHLGYTRNTSDLISNYLPLRSIADPLYLIDYPRTSSLRKPKATEALMRKVNDGALWVNWIGHGNYHLWAHERLQNFP
;
A
#
# COMPACT_ATOMS: atom_id res chain seq x y z
N MET A 1 -4.55 10.93 -11.26
CA MET A 1 -5.74 11.26 -12.09
C MET A 1 -6.74 10.11 -12.26
N LEU A 2 -6.33 8.84 -12.31
CA LEU A 2 -7.25 7.68 -12.37
C LEU A 2 -8.18 7.49 -11.14
N ARG A 3 -7.88 8.13 -10.00
CA ARG A 3 -8.55 7.90 -8.70
C ARG A 3 -9.99 8.42 -8.59
N VAL A 4 -10.43 9.33 -9.48
CA VAL A 4 -11.76 9.98 -9.41
C VAL A 4 -12.79 9.31 -10.33
N PHE A 5 -12.36 8.47 -11.26
CA PHE A 5 -13.25 7.91 -12.28
C PHE A 5 -14.25 6.87 -11.74
N LEU A 6 -14.00 6.24 -10.59
CA LEU A 6 -14.89 5.19 -10.07
C LEU A 6 -16.08 5.75 -9.26
N SER A 7 -15.93 6.91 -8.61
CA SER A 7 -17.00 7.49 -7.78
C SER A 7 -18.19 7.99 -8.61
N ILE A 8 -17.96 8.34 -9.87
CA ILE A 8 -19.00 8.87 -10.78
C ILE A 8 -19.76 7.73 -11.49
N LEU A 9 -19.17 6.55 -11.62
CA LEU A 9 -19.76 5.42 -12.37
C LEU A 9 -20.87 4.67 -11.62
N VAL A 10 -21.02 4.87 -10.31
CA VAL A 10 -22.03 4.18 -9.48
C VAL A 10 -23.31 5.02 -9.31
N ALA A 11 -23.32 6.29 -9.75
CA ALA A 11 -24.40 7.23 -9.47
C ALA A 11 -25.33 7.54 -10.66
N THR A 12 -25.10 7.01 -11.86
CA THR A 12 -25.98 7.29 -13.00
C THR A 12 -27.02 6.20 -13.21
N SER A 13 -28.23 6.63 -13.56
CA SER A 13 -29.44 5.84 -13.75
C SER A 13 -29.26 4.57 -14.59
N LEU A 14 -30.13 3.58 -14.31
CA LEU A 14 -30.29 2.24 -14.92
C LEU A 14 -30.52 2.19 -16.45
N SER A 15 -30.27 3.27 -17.18
CA SER A 15 -30.43 3.35 -18.63
C SER A 15 -29.08 3.65 -19.28
N PHE A 16 -28.59 2.73 -20.10
CA PHE A 16 -27.49 3.02 -21.01
C PHE A 16 -27.99 4.02 -22.05
N PRO A 17 -27.57 5.29 -22.00
CA PRO A 17 -28.07 6.32 -22.90
C PRO A 17 -27.76 5.97 -24.35
N ALA A 18 -28.53 6.53 -25.28
CA ALA A 18 -28.35 6.36 -26.72
C ALA A 18 -28.47 4.92 -27.27
N ILE A 19 -28.58 3.86 -26.45
CA ILE A 19 -28.77 2.48 -26.95
C ILE A 19 -30.19 2.31 -27.52
N VAL A 20 -30.27 2.05 -28.82
CA VAL A 20 -31.52 1.79 -29.56
C VAL A 20 -31.84 0.29 -29.61
N SER A 21 -30.81 -0.55 -29.71
CA SER A 21 -30.96 -2.01 -29.66
C SER A 21 -29.68 -2.68 -29.19
N GLN A 22 -29.82 -3.86 -28.59
CA GLN A 22 -28.69 -4.68 -28.16
C GLN A 22 -29.03 -6.17 -28.29
N ASN A 23 -28.07 -6.98 -28.73
CA ASN A 23 -28.23 -8.40 -28.95
C ASN A 23 -26.95 -9.17 -28.61
N ALA A 24 -27.09 -10.19 -27.77
CA ALA A 24 -26.06 -11.21 -27.59
C ALA A 24 -25.99 -12.11 -28.84
N LEU A 25 -24.78 -12.43 -29.27
CA LEU A 25 -24.51 -13.28 -30.42
C LEU A 25 -23.67 -14.49 -29.97
N SER A 26 -23.65 -15.55 -30.77
CA SER A 26 -22.79 -16.72 -30.51
C SER A 26 -21.30 -16.39 -30.60
N ASP A 27 -20.94 -15.34 -31.34
CA ASP A 27 -19.57 -14.90 -31.63
C ASP A 27 -19.27 -13.48 -31.11
N GLY A 28 -20.08 -12.97 -30.18
CA GLY A 28 -19.84 -11.65 -29.61
C GLY A 28 -21.07 -10.96 -29.03
N PHE A 29 -21.03 -9.63 -29.02
CA PHE A 29 -22.13 -8.78 -28.62
C PHE A 29 -22.27 -7.60 -29.57
N LYS A 30 -23.50 -7.26 -29.94
CA LYS A 30 -23.81 -6.16 -30.86
C LYS A 30 -24.80 -5.20 -30.23
N PHE A 31 -24.57 -3.91 -30.40
CA PHE A 31 -25.53 -2.87 -30.03
C PHE A 31 -25.49 -1.69 -31.00
N GLU A 32 -26.58 -0.94 -31.05
CA GLU A 32 -26.76 0.23 -31.92
C GLU A 32 -27.04 1.46 -31.06
N LEU A 33 -26.27 2.53 -31.32
CA LEU A 33 -26.37 3.82 -30.65
C LEU A 33 -26.98 4.85 -31.60
N SER A 34 -27.78 5.76 -31.07
CA SER A 34 -28.24 6.96 -31.78
C SER A 34 -28.10 8.19 -30.89
N PHE A 35 -27.51 9.24 -31.44
CA PHE A 35 -27.23 10.48 -30.73
C PHE A 35 -28.04 11.63 -31.33
N SER A 36 -28.43 12.56 -30.46
CA SER A 36 -28.88 13.88 -30.92
C SER A 36 -27.68 14.72 -31.32
N ALA A 37 -27.88 15.68 -32.22
CA ALA A 37 -26.85 16.68 -32.50
C ALA A 37 -26.56 17.50 -31.23
N PRO A 38 -25.29 17.88 -30.97
CA PRO A 38 -24.95 18.71 -29.82
C PRO A 38 -25.59 20.09 -29.96
N SER A 39 -26.06 20.64 -28.84
CA SER A 39 -26.35 22.07 -28.79
C SER A 39 -25.04 22.84 -28.62
N THR A 40 -25.01 24.06 -29.14
CA THR A 40 -23.80 24.90 -29.14
C THR A 40 -24.06 26.21 -28.42
N ALA A 41 -23.05 26.71 -27.72
CA ALA A 41 -23.07 28.07 -27.18
C ALA A 41 -21.73 28.75 -27.41
N SER A 42 -21.75 30.06 -27.64
CA SER A 42 -20.52 30.83 -27.69
C SER A 42 -20.02 31.13 -26.28
N VAL A 43 -18.74 30.88 -26.04
CA VAL A 43 -18.07 31.14 -24.76
C VAL A 43 -16.84 32.01 -24.97
N LEU A 44 -16.57 32.89 -24.01
CA LEU A 44 -15.37 33.71 -23.97
C LEU A 44 -14.41 33.13 -22.93
N THR A 45 -13.19 32.84 -23.34
CA THR A 45 -12.09 32.43 -22.45
C THR A 45 -10.99 33.48 -22.46
N PRO A 46 -10.01 33.43 -21.54
CA PRO A 46 -8.82 34.29 -21.61
C PRO A 46 -8.05 34.20 -22.94
N HIS A 47 -8.27 33.12 -23.71
CA HIS A 47 -7.57 32.83 -24.96
C HIS A 47 -8.40 33.13 -26.21
N GLY A 48 -9.59 33.70 -26.06
CA GLY A 48 -10.45 34.11 -27.17
C GLY A 48 -11.89 33.60 -27.10
N LYS A 49 -12.62 33.81 -28.19
CA LYS A 49 -14.01 33.36 -28.35
C LYS A 49 -14.04 31.96 -28.97
N PHE A 50 -14.77 31.05 -28.35
CA PHE A 50 -14.88 29.65 -28.76
C PHE A 50 -16.34 29.17 -28.77
N THR A 51 -16.54 27.97 -29.32
CA THR A 51 -17.81 27.23 -29.29
C THR A 51 -17.73 26.14 -28.22
N ALA A 52 -18.64 26.16 -27.25
CA ALA A 52 -18.86 25.06 -26.33
C ALA A 52 -19.94 24.10 -26.86
N LEU A 53 -19.74 22.80 -26.68
CA LEU A 53 -20.66 21.75 -27.11
C LEU A 53 -21.36 21.13 -25.90
N PHE A 54 -22.67 20.94 -26.00
CA PHE A 54 -23.48 20.34 -24.94
C PHE A 54 -24.27 19.15 -25.48
N MET A 55 -24.25 18.07 -24.70
CA MET A 55 -24.98 16.82 -24.92
C MET A 55 -25.83 16.53 -23.67
N ASP A 56 -26.44 15.35 -23.59
CA ASP A 56 -27.21 14.94 -22.40
C ASP A 56 -26.32 14.77 -21.14
N GLU A 57 -26.97 14.57 -19.99
CA GLU A 57 -26.36 14.45 -18.66
C GLU A 57 -25.40 13.25 -18.49
N HIS A 58 -25.41 12.30 -19.43
CA HIS A 58 -24.51 11.14 -19.40
C HIS A 58 -23.24 11.36 -20.22
N CYS A 59 -23.14 12.48 -20.94
CA CYS A 59 -21.98 12.83 -21.74
C CYS A 59 -20.81 13.30 -20.87
N GLN A 60 -19.64 12.75 -21.14
CA GLN A 60 -18.35 13.23 -20.66
C GLN A 60 -17.66 14.07 -21.73
N TYR A 61 -16.46 14.58 -21.43
CA TYR A 61 -15.71 15.43 -22.36
C TYR A 61 -14.24 15.05 -22.41
N GLU A 62 -13.60 15.31 -23.55
CA GLU A 62 -12.14 15.25 -23.70
C GLU A 62 -11.45 16.11 -22.63
N ILE A 63 -10.42 15.54 -21.99
CA ILE A 63 -9.70 16.14 -20.87
C ILE A 63 -8.22 16.39 -21.18
N SER A 64 -7.76 16.03 -22.38
CA SER A 64 -6.41 16.30 -22.84
C SER A 64 -6.19 17.81 -22.94
N ALA A 65 -5.53 18.37 -21.93
CA ALA A 65 -5.33 19.81 -21.78
C ALA A 65 -4.90 20.47 -23.10
N GLY A 66 -5.70 21.44 -23.58
CA GLY A 66 -5.47 22.18 -24.82
C GLY A 66 -5.98 21.51 -26.10
N ALA A 67 -6.55 20.30 -26.06
CA ALA A 67 -7.28 19.68 -27.18
C ALA A 67 -8.71 20.23 -27.30
N PRO A 68 -9.39 20.13 -28.45
CA PRO A 68 -10.82 20.45 -28.54
C PRO A 68 -11.65 19.65 -27.51
N LYS A 69 -12.44 20.34 -26.70
CA LYS A 69 -13.29 19.75 -25.64
C LYS A 69 -14.52 19.08 -26.26
N LEU A 70 -14.30 17.92 -26.88
CA LEU A 70 -15.32 17.17 -27.58
C LEU A 70 -16.10 16.23 -26.63
N PRO A 71 -17.40 16.01 -26.87
CA PRO A 71 -18.20 15.07 -26.10
C PRO A 71 -17.71 13.62 -26.24
N VAL A 72 -17.87 12.82 -25.19
CA VAL A 72 -17.45 11.42 -25.09
C VAL A 72 -18.50 10.62 -24.30
N TYR A 73 -18.87 9.44 -24.79
CA TYR A 73 -19.67 8.46 -24.04
C TYR A 73 -18.83 7.22 -23.74
N VAL A 74 -18.99 6.64 -22.56
CA VAL A 74 -18.28 5.42 -22.15
C VAL A 74 -19.30 4.32 -21.86
N TYR A 75 -19.16 3.19 -22.55
CA TYR A 75 -19.93 1.98 -22.29
C TYR A 75 -18.99 0.88 -21.79
N VAL A 76 -19.47 0.03 -20.87
CA VAL A 76 -18.67 -1.09 -20.36
C VAL A 76 -19.35 -2.40 -20.74
N LEU A 77 -18.58 -3.34 -21.27
CA LEU A 77 -19.06 -4.69 -21.58
C LEU A 77 -18.26 -5.72 -20.80
N GLY A 78 -18.92 -6.79 -20.39
CA GLY A 78 -18.27 -8.00 -19.91
C GLY A 78 -17.87 -8.88 -21.09
N ILE A 79 -16.61 -9.27 -21.13
CA ILE A 79 -16.06 -10.16 -22.15
C ILE A 79 -15.59 -11.47 -21.50
N PRO A 80 -15.37 -12.54 -22.29
CA PRO A 80 -14.82 -13.79 -21.79
C PRO A 80 -13.49 -13.59 -21.05
N PRO A 81 -13.21 -14.41 -20.02
CA PRO A 81 -12.04 -14.22 -19.19
C PRO A 81 -10.74 -14.45 -19.96
N ASN A 82 -10.76 -15.38 -20.92
CA ASN A 82 -9.62 -15.73 -21.76
C ASN A 82 -9.89 -15.39 -23.24
N GLY A 83 -8.81 -15.19 -23.99
CA GLY A 83 -8.85 -14.94 -25.43
C GLY A 83 -8.85 -13.46 -25.81
N ASN A 84 -8.77 -13.22 -27.11
CA ASN A 84 -8.75 -11.90 -27.72
C ASN A 84 -10.17 -11.49 -28.14
N PHE A 85 -10.39 -10.18 -28.25
CA PHE A 85 -11.60 -9.62 -28.84
C PHE A 85 -11.25 -8.72 -30.03
N LYS A 86 -12.23 -8.48 -30.90
CA LYS A 86 -12.11 -7.55 -32.03
C LYS A 86 -13.30 -6.62 -32.09
N LEU A 87 -13.03 -5.31 -32.18
CA LEU A 87 -14.03 -4.29 -32.41
C LEU A 87 -14.29 -4.12 -33.92
N ASP A 88 -15.54 -4.32 -34.35
CA ASP A 88 -16.05 -3.90 -35.66
C ASP A 88 -17.14 -2.84 -35.46
N TYR A 89 -17.19 -1.83 -36.33
CA TYR A 89 -18.21 -0.79 -36.26
C TYR A 89 -18.64 -0.27 -37.63
N THR A 90 -19.81 0.36 -37.65
CA THR A 90 -20.33 1.11 -38.81
C THR A 90 -21.00 2.38 -38.32
N ALA A 91 -20.44 3.54 -38.68
CA ALA A 91 -20.98 4.85 -38.32
C ALA A 91 -21.71 5.48 -39.52
N LYS A 92 -22.89 6.06 -39.26
CA LYS A 92 -23.57 6.96 -40.20
C LYS A 92 -23.51 8.37 -39.64
N TRP A 93 -22.90 9.26 -40.40
CA TRP A 93 -22.73 10.67 -40.05
C TRP A 93 -23.93 11.48 -40.53
N ALA A 94 -24.25 12.54 -39.78
CA ALA A 94 -25.21 13.56 -40.18
C ALA A 94 -24.54 14.58 -41.11
N ASP A 95 -25.30 15.60 -41.51
CA ASP A 95 -24.78 16.71 -42.29
C ASP A 95 -23.76 17.54 -41.49
N GLU A 96 -22.86 18.18 -42.21
CA GLU A 96 -21.83 19.05 -41.63
C GLU A 96 -22.44 20.31 -41.01
N ILE A 97 -22.00 20.63 -39.79
CA ILE A 97 -22.37 21.84 -39.06
C ILE A 97 -21.16 22.78 -39.07
N LYS A 98 -21.28 23.90 -39.78
CA LYS A 98 -20.24 24.93 -39.79
C LYS A 98 -20.28 25.74 -38.49
N LEU A 99 -19.17 25.80 -37.77
CA LEU A 99 -19.01 26.63 -36.58
C LEU A 99 -18.37 27.98 -36.97
N GLU A 100 -18.85 29.06 -36.36
CA GLU A 100 -18.28 30.40 -36.57
C GLU A 100 -16.87 30.54 -36.00
N VAL A 101 -16.62 29.90 -34.87
CA VAL A 101 -15.34 29.91 -34.13
C VAL A 101 -14.99 28.49 -33.67
N PRO A 102 -13.70 28.20 -33.41
CA PRO A 102 -13.25 26.87 -33.01
C PRO A 102 -13.94 26.35 -31.75
N VAL A 103 -14.00 25.03 -31.60
CA VAL A 103 -14.42 24.40 -30.33
C VAL A 103 -13.50 24.84 -29.19
N VAL A 104 -14.04 24.98 -27.98
CA VAL A 104 -13.27 25.40 -26.80
C VAL A 104 -12.19 24.35 -26.43
N PRO A 105 -10.97 24.76 -26.03
CA PRO A 105 -9.97 23.84 -25.53
C PRO A 105 -10.37 23.19 -24.20
N ALA A 106 -9.96 21.94 -23.99
CA ALA A 106 -10.08 21.26 -22.71
C ALA A 106 -9.14 21.90 -21.69
N ASP A 107 -9.66 22.11 -20.48
CA ASP A 107 -8.94 22.73 -19.38
C ASP A 107 -7.83 21.81 -18.86
N SER A 108 -6.78 22.39 -18.27
CA SER A 108 -5.81 21.62 -17.49
C SER A 108 -6.32 21.49 -16.07
N VAL A 109 -6.27 20.28 -15.53
CA VAL A 109 -6.70 19.99 -14.16
C VAL A 109 -5.53 19.38 -13.42
N TYR A 110 -5.03 20.06 -12.39
CA TYR A 110 -3.96 19.53 -11.55
C TYR A 110 -4.24 19.77 -10.07
N TRP A 111 -3.51 19.00 -9.27
CA TRP A 111 -3.63 18.98 -7.82
C TRP A 111 -2.47 19.78 -7.24
N GLU A 112 -2.78 20.83 -6.49
CA GLU A 112 -1.80 21.61 -5.73
C GLU A 112 -2.40 21.84 -4.34
N ASN A 113 -1.66 21.50 -3.28
CA ASN A 113 -2.09 21.65 -1.88
C ASN A 113 -3.49 21.07 -1.57
N ASN A 114 -3.80 19.86 -2.06
CA ASN A 114 -5.10 19.18 -1.92
C ASN A 114 -6.30 19.90 -2.60
N VAL A 115 -6.04 20.86 -3.46
CA VAL A 115 -7.05 21.60 -4.22
C VAL A 115 -6.99 21.22 -5.70
N ILE A 116 -8.15 21.08 -6.33
CA ILE A 116 -8.27 20.91 -7.78
C ILE A 116 -8.23 22.28 -8.44
N ILE A 117 -7.14 22.60 -9.12
CA ILE A 117 -7.01 23.81 -9.92
C ILE A 117 -7.35 23.47 -11.36
N THR A 118 -8.36 24.16 -11.89
CA THR A 118 -8.75 24.07 -13.31
C THR A 118 -8.29 25.34 -14.02
N ILE A 119 -7.39 25.20 -14.99
CA ILE A 119 -6.85 26.31 -15.75
C ILE A 119 -7.37 26.23 -17.20
N PRO A 120 -8.05 27.27 -17.69
CA PRO A 120 -8.36 27.39 -19.11
C PRO A 120 -7.08 27.37 -19.94
N MET A 121 -6.97 26.38 -20.82
CA MET A 121 -5.78 26.20 -21.65
C MET A 121 -5.90 26.92 -22.99
N PRO A 122 -4.79 27.45 -23.53
CA PRO A 122 -4.78 27.89 -24.92
C PRO A 122 -4.97 26.68 -25.86
N PRO A 123 -5.49 26.89 -27.08
CA PRO A 123 -5.56 25.85 -28.09
C PRO A 123 -4.14 25.38 -28.43
N LYS A 124 -3.89 24.07 -28.36
CA LYS A 124 -2.60 23.51 -28.76
C LYS A 124 -2.53 23.34 -30.27
N ASP A 125 -1.41 23.81 -30.85
CA ASP A 125 -1.18 23.77 -32.30
C ASP A 125 -1.32 22.36 -32.88
N GLU A 126 -0.89 21.32 -32.16
CA GLU A 126 -0.97 19.92 -32.62
C GLU A 126 -2.42 19.48 -32.95
N PHE A 127 -3.41 20.01 -32.23
CA PHE A 127 -4.82 19.72 -32.48
C PHE A 127 -5.45 20.78 -33.39
N TYR A 128 -5.26 22.06 -33.09
CA TYR A 128 -5.99 23.14 -33.78
C TYR A 128 -5.43 23.51 -35.16
N ARG A 129 -4.23 23.01 -35.52
CA ARG A 129 -3.72 23.07 -36.90
C ARG A 129 -3.85 21.75 -37.64
N ALA A 130 -4.48 20.75 -37.04
CA ALA A 130 -4.75 19.48 -37.71
C ALA A 130 -5.61 19.71 -38.96
N ARG A 131 -5.24 19.04 -40.06
CA ARG A 131 -5.98 19.08 -41.33
C ARG A 131 -6.87 17.87 -41.54
N PHE A 132 -7.22 17.20 -40.45
CA PHE A 132 -8.06 16.01 -40.41
C PHE A 132 -9.04 16.13 -39.25
N ALA A 133 -10.14 15.37 -39.32
CA ALA A 133 -11.17 15.38 -38.29
C ALA A 133 -10.73 14.63 -37.03
N LEU A 134 -10.99 15.24 -35.87
CA LEU A 134 -10.71 14.70 -34.55
C LEU A 134 -12.01 14.28 -33.85
N PRO A 135 -12.04 13.14 -33.14
CA PRO A 135 -11.05 12.07 -33.20
C PRO A 135 -11.21 11.24 -34.49
N GLU A 136 -10.13 10.59 -34.91
CA GLU A 136 -10.13 9.81 -36.16
C GLU A 136 -11.12 8.63 -36.12
N LYS A 137 -11.29 7.99 -34.95
CA LYS A 137 -12.21 6.86 -34.77
C LYS A 137 -13.45 7.30 -34.00
N PRO A 138 -14.66 6.89 -34.44
CA PRO A 138 -15.89 7.19 -33.71
C PRO A 138 -16.06 6.33 -32.45
N VAL A 139 -15.33 5.21 -32.36
CA VAL A 139 -15.34 4.32 -31.22
C VAL A 139 -14.01 3.58 -31.09
N GLU A 140 -13.55 3.43 -29.86
CA GLU A 140 -12.38 2.64 -29.50
C GLU A 140 -12.73 1.67 -28.36
N ALA A 141 -12.03 0.54 -28.31
CA ALA A 141 -12.20 -0.47 -27.27
C ALA A 141 -10.90 -0.62 -26.48
N ILE A 142 -10.99 -0.48 -25.16
CA ILE A 142 -9.86 -0.55 -24.23
C ILE A 142 -10.09 -1.75 -23.32
N ASP A 143 -9.14 -2.69 -23.30
CA ASP A 143 -9.17 -3.78 -22.33
C ASP A 143 -8.85 -3.25 -20.93
N ASN A 144 -9.79 -3.43 -20.00
CA ASN A 144 -9.70 -2.88 -18.65
C ASN A 144 -9.40 -3.96 -17.60
N GLY A 145 -9.06 -5.19 -18.02
CA GLY A 145 -8.76 -6.28 -17.12
C GLY A 145 -9.99 -6.75 -16.35
N PHE A 146 -9.79 -7.15 -15.09
CA PHE A 146 -10.83 -7.77 -14.28
C PHE A 146 -11.37 -6.83 -13.20
N LEU A 147 -12.69 -6.86 -13.04
CA LEU A 147 -13.40 -6.42 -11.83
C LEU A 147 -13.99 -7.68 -11.18
N ARG A 148 -13.39 -8.10 -10.06
CA ARG A 148 -13.66 -9.41 -9.44
C ARG A 148 -13.59 -10.54 -10.48
N SER A 149 -14.61 -11.40 -10.61
CA SER A 149 -14.64 -12.49 -11.60
C SER A 149 -14.91 -12.05 -13.05
N GLN A 150 -15.24 -10.78 -13.30
CA GLN A 150 -15.65 -10.29 -14.62
C GLN A 150 -14.52 -9.53 -15.33
N ARG A 151 -14.07 -10.03 -16.49
CA ARG A 151 -13.24 -9.23 -17.41
C ARG A 151 -14.10 -8.19 -18.12
N ILE A 152 -13.63 -6.96 -18.18
CA ILE A 152 -14.37 -5.82 -18.75
C ILE A 152 -13.58 -5.10 -19.84
N VAL A 153 -14.30 -4.61 -20.84
CA VAL A 153 -13.80 -3.74 -21.90
C VAL A 153 -14.57 -2.42 -21.88
N LYS A 154 -13.88 -1.29 -21.93
CA LYS A 154 -14.52 0.03 -22.10
C LYS A 154 -14.57 0.38 -23.57
N LEU A 155 -15.74 0.85 -24.00
CA LEU A 155 -15.95 1.41 -25.32
C LEU A 155 -16.07 2.92 -25.19
N VAL A 156 -15.06 3.63 -25.69
CA VAL A 156 -15.02 5.09 -25.74
C VAL A 156 -15.63 5.51 -27.06
N VAL A 157 -16.78 6.16 -27.02
CA VAL A 157 -17.56 6.57 -28.18
C VAL A 157 -17.52 8.08 -28.33
N HIS A 158 -17.14 8.54 -29.51
CA HIS A 158 -17.08 9.95 -29.87
C HIS A 158 -18.27 10.27 -30.78
N PRO A 159 -19.35 10.88 -30.25
CA PRO A 159 -20.59 11.11 -30.99
C PRO A 159 -20.46 12.23 -32.04
N VAL A 160 -19.31 12.91 -32.10
CA VAL A 160 -19.01 13.96 -33.07
C VAL A 160 -17.59 13.83 -33.59
N ARG A 161 -17.37 14.31 -34.81
CA ARG A 161 -16.05 14.59 -35.38
C ARG A 161 -15.94 16.08 -35.65
N TYR A 162 -14.78 16.64 -35.33
CA TYR A 162 -14.51 18.06 -35.49
C TYR A 162 -13.26 18.27 -36.33
N ASN A 163 -13.38 19.02 -37.42
CA ASN A 163 -12.24 19.46 -38.23
C ASN A 163 -11.87 20.90 -37.84
N PRO A 164 -10.72 21.11 -37.18
CA PRO A 164 -10.30 22.44 -36.74
C PRO A 164 -9.78 23.33 -37.87
N PHE A 165 -9.41 22.77 -39.03
CA PHE A 165 -8.91 23.56 -40.16
C PHE A 165 -10.00 24.47 -40.75
N ASP A 166 -11.23 23.99 -40.81
CA ASP A 166 -12.38 24.70 -41.35
C ASP A 166 -13.50 24.89 -40.32
N ASN A 167 -13.30 24.54 -39.05
CA ASN A 167 -14.30 24.63 -37.98
C ASN A 167 -15.61 23.89 -38.31
N THR A 168 -15.52 22.71 -38.90
CA THR A 168 -16.69 21.91 -39.27
C THR A 168 -16.89 20.76 -38.27
N LEU A 169 -18.12 20.63 -37.74
CA LEU A 169 -18.53 19.58 -36.81
C LEU A 169 -19.49 18.62 -37.50
N VAL A 170 -19.28 17.32 -37.37
CA VAL A 170 -20.11 16.28 -37.97
C VAL A 170 -20.60 15.33 -36.88
N PRO A 171 -21.88 15.39 -36.49
CA PRO A 171 -22.46 14.46 -35.52
C PRO A 171 -22.68 13.07 -36.12
N ILE A 172 -22.65 12.04 -35.27
CA ILE A 172 -23.09 10.69 -35.61
C ILE A 172 -24.60 10.60 -35.48
N LYS A 173 -25.29 10.16 -36.54
CA LYS A 173 -26.73 9.85 -36.49
C LYS A 173 -27.00 8.47 -35.90
N SER A 174 -26.22 7.48 -36.32
CA SER A 174 -26.28 6.11 -35.80
C SER A 174 -24.92 5.44 -35.83
N LEU A 175 -24.57 4.73 -34.77
CA LEU A 175 -23.36 3.91 -34.68
C LEU A 175 -23.74 2.48 -34.34
N ARG A 176 -23.39 1.53 -35.20
CA ARG A 176 -23.48 0.10 -34.90
C ARG A 176 -22.12 -0.40 -34.45
N VAL A 177 -22.09 -1.07 -33.31
CA VAL A 177 -20.88 -1.65 -32.74
C VAL A 177 -21.08 -3.15 -32.57
N LYS A 178 -20.08 -3.94 -32.97
CA LYS A 178 -19.96 -5.36 -32.67
C LYS A 178 -18.60 -5.62 -32.02
N ILE A 179 -18.61 -6.15 -30.81
CA ILE A 179 -17.41 -6.72 -30.19
C ILE A 179 -17.46 -8.22 -30.44
N ASN A 180 -16.50 -8.72 -31.20
CA ASN A 180 -16.37 -10.14 -31.51
C ASN A 180 -15.49 -10.81 -30.45
N PHE A 181 -15.95 -11.92 -29.90
CA PHE A 181 -15.22 -12.79 -29.00
C PHE A 181 -15.82 -14.19 -29.05
N THR A 182 -15.06 -15.20 -28.64
CA THR A 182 -15.61 -16.56 -28.44
C THR A 182 -16.04 -16.68 -26.98
N PRO A 183 -17.35 -16.84 -26.67
CA PRO A 183 -17.82 -17.02 -25.30
C PRO A 183 -17.09 -18.15 -24.59
N SER A 184 -16.60 -17.88 -23.37
CA SER A 184 -15.97 -18.86 -22.48
C SER A 184 -16.09 -18.38 -21.04
N GLY A 185 -15.79 -19.25 -20.07
CA GLY A 185 -15.93 -18.97 -18.64
C GLY A 185 -17.07 -19.77 -18.02
N THR A 186 -17.51 -19.33 -16.84
CA THR A 186 -18.61 -19.96 -16.09
C THR A 186 -19.54 -18.90 -15.51
N PHE A 187 -20.70 -19.35 -15.02
CA PHE A 187 -21.54 -18.53 -14.15
C PHE A 187 -20.91 -18.46 -12.75
N VAL A 188 -20.71 -17.24 -12.27
CA VAL A 188 -20.29 -16.95 -10.89
C VAL A 188 -21.28 -15.95 -10.32
N ASP A 189 -21.86 -16.21 -9.15
CA ASP A 189 -22.67 -15.22 -8.43
C ASP A 189 -21.79 -14.39 -7.50
N GLU A 190 -21.71 -13.08 -7.75
CA GLU A 190 -20.94 -12.10 -6.99
C GLU A 190 -21.80 -11.33 -5.99
N GLY A 191 -22.98 -11.86 -5.62
CA GLY A 191 -23.87 -11.33 -4.59
C GLY A 191 -24.17 -9.84 -4.74
N ALA A 192 -23.74 -9.00 -3.79
CA ALA A 192 -24.01 -7.57 -3.83
C ALA A 192 -23.43 -6.86 -5.08
N TYR A 193 -22.32 -7.36 -5.62
CA TYR A 193 -21.70 -6.81 -6.83
C TYR A 193 -22.53 -7.10 -8.09
N GLU A 194 -23.50 -8.03 -8.08
CA GLU A 194 -24.41 -8.22 -9.21
C GLU A 194 -25.20 -6.95 -9.53
N ARG A 195 -25.52 -6.14 -8.53
CA ARG A 195 -26.20 -4.84 -8.75
C ARG A 195 -25.27 -3.86 -9.47
N ILE A 196 -23.99 -3.85 -9.10
CA ILE A 196 -22.97 -3.03 -9.77
C ILE A 196 -22.77 -3.51 -11.20
N PHE A 197 -22.57 -4.82 -11.41
CA PHE A 197 -22.39 -5.36 -12.76
C PHE A 197 -23.62 -5.12 -13.65
N ARG A 198 -24.84 -5.20 -13.09
CA ARG A 198 -26.06 -4.92 -13.83
C ARG A 198 -26.18 -3.45 -14.25
N ALA A 199 -25.76 -2.53 -13.40
CA ALA A 199 -25.72 -1.10 -13.72
C ALA A 199 -24.57 -0.75 -14.67
N LEU A 200 -23.45 -1.45 -14.56
CA LEU A 200 -22.21 -1.15 -15.28
C LEU A 200 -22.17 -1.77 -16.69
N LEU A 201 -22.61 -3.02 -16.86
CA LEU A 201 -22.37 -3.80 -18.06
C LEU A 201 -23.57 -3.78 -19.02
N VAL A 202 -23.36 -3.27 -20.23
CA VAL A 202 -24.38 -3.24 -21.29
C VAL A 202 -24.91 -4.65 -21.59
N ASN A 203 -24.02 -5.65 -21.58
CA ASN A 203 -24.34 -7.04 -21.87
C ASN A 203 -24.41 -7.93 -20.62
N TYR A 204 -24.81 -7.38 -19.47
CA TYR A 204 -24.82 -8.09 -18.18
C TYR A 204 -25.38 -9.52 -18.24
N GLU A 205 -26.54 -9.72 -18.89
CA GLU A 205 -27.18 -11.05 -18.95
C GLU A 205 -26.36 -12.10 -19.73
N GLN A 206 -25.52 -11.68 -20.68
CA GLN A 206 -24.55 -12.56 -21.35
C GLN A 206 -23.27 -12.68 -20.50
N ALA A 207 -22.77 -11.54 -20.00
CA ALA A 207 -21.51 -11.42 -19.28
C ALA A 207 -21.45 -12.29 -18.01
N ARG A 208 -22.56 -12.41 -17.28
CA ARG A 208 -22.63 -13.21 -16.04
C ARG A 208 -22.30 -14.70 -16.22
N TYR A 209 -22.38 -15.22 -17.45
CA TYR A 209 -22.00 -16.60 -17.80
C TYR A 209 -20.57 -16.70 -18.37
N MET A 210 -19.87 -15.57 -18.47
CA MET A 210 -18.52 -15.44 -19.04
C MET A 210 -17.54 -14.91 -17.99
N ARG A 211 -17.53 -15.54 -16.81
CA ARG A 211 -16.69 -15.12 -15.67
C ARG A 211 -15.61 -16.14 -15.35
N PHE A 212 -14.57 -15.66 -14.69
CA PHE A 212 -13.46 -16.47 -14.21
C PHE A 212 -13.62 -16.79 -12.73
N LEU A 213 -13.46 -18.06 -12.36
CA LEU A 213 -13.31 -18.45 -10.97
C LEU A 213 -11.82 -18.58 -10.68
N ASP A 214 -11.22 -17.52 -10.14
CA ASP A 214 -9.82 -17.56 -9.73
C ASP A 214 -9.66 -18.38 -8.44
N THR A 215 -8.74 -19.33 -8.48
CA THR A 215 -8.20 -20.05 -7.33
C THR A 215 -6.68 -19.92 -7.37
N LEU A 216 -6.18 -18.73 -7.07
CA LEU A 216 -4.77 -18.54 -6.81
C LEU A 216 -4.36 -19.40 -5.60
N VAL A 217 -3.28 -20.15 -5.76
CA VAL A 217 -2.66 -20.87 -4.65
C VAL A 217 -1.81 -19.88 -3.86
N PHE A 218 -2.30 -19.47 -2.69
CA PHE A 218 -1.53 -18.68 -1.75
C PHE A 218 -0.76 -19.60 -0.79
N PRO A 219 0.53 -19.32 -0.50
CA PRO A 219 1.26 -20.07 0.50
C PRO A 219 0.57 -19.92 1.86
N ARG A 220 0.32 -21.04 2.54
CA ARG A 220 -0.22 -21.03 3.89
C ARG A 220 0.92 -20.87 4.90
N PRO A 221 0.73 -20.06 5.95
CA PRO A 221 1.62 -20.11 7.10
C PRO A 221 1.73 -21.56 7.63
N PRO A 222 2.93 -22.02 8.03
CA PRO A 222 3.17 -23.42 8.39
C PRO A 222 2.61 -23.82 9.77
N PHE A 223 1.78 -22.98 10.39
CA PHE A 223 1.39 -23.16 11.80
C PHE A 223 0.61 -24.46 12.05
N GLU A 224 -0.05 -25.04 11.04
CA GLU A 224 -0.72 -26.35 11.11
C GLU A 224 0.25 -27.55 11.20
N LYS A 225 1.55 -27.36 10.92
CA LYS A 225 2.52 -28.45 10.81
C LYS A 225 3.15 -28.87 12.14
N ALA A 226 3.15 -27.99 13.15
CA ALA A 226 3.72 -28.27 14.46
C ALA A 226 2.63 -28.40 15.52
N SER A 227 2.91 -29.20 16.55
CA SER A 227 1.98 -29.36 17.67
C SER A 227 1.94 -28.13 18.59
N ARG A 228 3.10 -27.47 18.75
CA ARG A 228 3.27 -26.29 19.59
C ARG A 228 4.23 -25.32 18.93
N TRP A 229 3.95 -24.03 19.09
CA TRP A 229 4.79 -22.94 18.62
C TRP A 229 5.13 -22.01 19.79
N ILE A 230 6.39 -21.58 19.84
CA ILE A 230 6.86 -20.53 20.74
C ILE A 230 7.29 -19.35 19.89
N ARG A 231 6.65 -18.20 20.08
CA ARG A 231 7.05 -16.94 19.45
C ARG A 231 8.03 -16.20 20.35
N VAL A 232 9.19 -15.85 19.80
CA VAL A 232 10.23 -15.09 20.49
C VAL A 232 10.38 -13.73 19.82
N SER A 233 10.27 -12.65 20.61
CA SER A 233 10.43 -11.28 20.11
C SER A 233 11.87 -10.80 20.28
N LEU A 234 12.56 -10.55 19.18
CA LEU A 234 13.92 -10.03 19.14
C LEU A 234 13.90 -8.51 18.92
N ARG A 235 14.64 -7.76 19.73
CA ARG A 235 14.82 -6.30 19.57
C ARG A 235 16.02 -5.92 18.71
N GLU A 236 16.92 -6.88 18.49
CA GLU A 236 18.15 -6.71 17.72
C GLU A 236 18.48 -7.99 16.97
N GLY A 237 19.25 -7.87 15.89
CA GLY A 237 19.78 -9.02 15.16
C GLY A 237 21.02 -9.59 15.84
N GLY A 238 21.41 -10.78 15.40
CA GLY A 238 22.63 -11.44 15.85
C GLY A 238 22.51 -12.96 15.85
N VAL A 239 23.44 -13.56 16.57
CA VAL A 239 23.50 -15.01 16.77
C VAL A 239 22.91 -15.33 18.15
N PHE A 240 21.97 -16.27 18.18
CA PHE A 240 21.27 -16.70 19.39
C PHE A 240 21.39 -18.21 19.56
N ALA A 241 21.16 -18.69 20.78
CA ALA A 241 21.11 -20.13 21.06
C ALA A 241 19.84 -20.52 21.81
N ILE A 242 19.23 -21.64 21.40
CA ILE A 242 18.33 -22.42 22.26
C ILE A 242 19.21 -23.32 23.11
N THR A 243 19.08 -23.20 24.43
CA THR A 243 19.85 -23.97 25.42
C THR A 243 18.91 -24.76 26.33
N ARG A 244 19.46 -25.68 27.13
CA ARG A 244 18.71 -26.40 28.16
C ARG A 244 17.98 -25.46 29.13
N ASP A 245 18.67 -24.42 29.60
CA ASP A 245 18.09 -23.41 30.51
C ASP A 245 16.96 -22.64 29.85
N TRP A 246 17.08 -22.34 28.55
CA TRP A 246 16.00 -21.71 27.80
C TRP A 246 14.77 -22.63 27.72
N LEU A 247 14.94 -23.93 27.47
CA LEU A 247 13.83 -24.90 27.50
C LEU A 247 13.16 -24.96 28.88
N LEU A 248 13.96 -25.04 29.95
CA LEU A 248 13.45 -25.04 31.33
C LEU A 248 12.67 -23.76 31.66
N SER A 249 13.08 -22.60 31.14
CA SER A 249 12.35 -21.33 31.34
C SER A 249 10.95 -21.28 30.68
N HIS A 250 10.63 -22.26 29.83
CA HIS A 250 9.33 -22.46 29.19
C HIS A 250 8.58 -23.69 29.73
N ASP A 251 8.99 -24.21 30.88
CA ASP A 251 8.41 -25.40 31.50
C ASP A 251 8.43 -26.64 30.58
N LEU A 252 9.41 -26.69 29.67
CA LEU A 252 9.66 -27.84 28.80
C LEU A 252 10.67 -28.77 29.47
N ASN A 253 10.41 -30.08 29.39
CA ASN A 253 11.32 -31.09 29.92
C ASN A 253 12.45 -31.39 28.91
N PRO A 254 13.70 -30.95 29.16
CA PRO A 254 14.81 -31.15 28.23
C PRO A 254 15.24 -32.62 28.12
N ASP A 255 14.79 -33.48 29.04
CA ASP A 255 15.06 -34.92 28.99
C ASP A 255 14.09 -35.67 28.04
N SER A 256 13.16 -34.94 27.40
CA SER A 256 12.15 -35.49 26.48
C SER A 256 12.08 -34.78 25.12
N ILE A 257 12.91 -33.76 24.92
CA ILE A 257 12.97 -32.96 23.71
C ILE A 257 14.44 -32.83 23.36
N GLY A 258 14.85 -33.41 22.23
CA GLY A 258 16.21 -33.27 21.72
C GLY A 258 16.37 -32.11 20.75
N PRO A 259 17.62 -31.77 20.37
CA PRO A 259 17.88 -30.80 19.32
C PRO A 259 17.13 -31.12 18.02
N ASP A 260 16.98 -32.38 17.62
CA ASP A 260 16.29 -32.79 16.38
C ASP A 260 14.75 -32.70 16.45
N ASP A 261 14.19 -32.46 17.63
CA ASP A 261 12.75 -32.26 17.83
C ASP A 261 12.34 -30.78 17.67
N ILE A 262 13.33 -29.89 17.48
CA ILE A 262 13.18 -28.43 17.45
C ILE A 262 13.46 -27.89 16.05
N ARG A 263 12.56 -27.02 15.55
CA ARG A 263 12.76 -26.26 14.31
C ARG A 263 12.63 -24.77 14.57
N ILE A 264 13.37 -23.98 13.79
CA ILE A 264 13.40 -22.52 13.94
C ILE A 264 12.95 -21.91 12.63
N PHE A 265 11.94 -21.05 12.70
CA PHE A 265 11.35 -20.37 11.57
C PHE A 265 11.51 -18.87 11.74
N SER A 266 11.85 -18.21 10.65
CA SER A 266 11.95 -16.76 10.60
C SER A 266 11.27 -16.23 9.34
N PRO A 267 10.54 -15.12 9.41
CA PRO A 267 10.00 -14.50 8.21
C PRO A 267 11.08 -13.66 7.51
N GLN A 268 10.79 -13.19 6.30
CA GLN A 268 11.73 -12.33 5.59
C GLN A 268 12.09 -11.09 6.45
N PRO A 269 13.37 -10.66 6.48
CA PRO A 269 13.79 -9.42 7.11
C PRO A 269 13.04 -8.19 6.55
N GLY A 270 12.91 -7.15 7.39
CA GLY A 270 12.28 -5.89 7.00
C GLY A 270 10.74 -5.88 7.03
N VAL A 271 10.17 -4.85 6.42
CA VAL A 271 8.72 -4.62 6.31
C VAL A 271 8.14 -5.49 5.20
N GLN A 272 6.91 -5.98 5.37
CA GLN A 272 6.26 -6.73 4.31
C GLN A 272 6.05 -5.85 3.07
N PRO A 273 6.26 -6.40 1.86
CA PRO A 273 6.21 -5.60 0.65
C PRO A 273 4.81 -4.99 0.44
N PRO A 274 4.70 -3.65 0.31
CA PRO A 274 3.43 -2.99 0.07
C PRO A 274 3.00 -3.11 -1.40
N ASN A 275 3.81 -3.67 -2.30
CA ASN A 275 3.42 -3.90 -3.69
C ASN A 275 2.67 -5.25 -3.85
N LEU A 276 1.60 -5.27 -4.64
CA LEU A 276 0.79 -6.47 -4.88
C LEU A 276 1.46 -7.48 -5.82
N SER A 277 2.39 -7.01 -6.68
CA SER A 277 3.20 -7.86 -7.57
C SER A 277 4.34 -8.60 -6.84
N ALA A 278 4.65 -8.20 -5.61
CA ALA A 278 5.63 -8.90 -4.78
C ALA A 278 5.12 -10.28 -4.37
N GLN A 279 6.07 -11.19 -4.13
CA GLN A 279 5.78 -12.50 -3.54
C GLN A 279 5.05 -12.34 -2.21
N PHE A 280 4.05 -13.19 -1.98
CA PHE A 280 3.33 -13.20 -0.70
C PHE A 280 4.31 -13.52 0.44
N PRO A 281 4.25 -12.83 1.60
CA PRO A 281 5.17 -13.09 2.69
C PRO A 281 5.13 -14.54 3.16
N GLU A 282 6.31 -15.08 3.51
CA GLU A 282 6.45 -16.47 3.95
C GLU A 282 7.21 -16.54 5.28
N LEU A 283 6.82 -17.55 6.08
CA LEU A 283 7.55 -17.99 7.26
C LEU A 283 8.26 -19.31 6.91
N ARG A 284 9.59 -19.28 6.84
CA ARG A 284 10.39 -20.46 6.42
C ARG A 284 11.36 -20.87 7.52
N GLU A 285 11.67 -22.16 7.52
CA GLU A 285 12.67 -22.73 8.41
C GLU A 285 14.06 -22.18 8.09
N ILE A 286 14.75 -21.67 9.10
CA ILE A 286 16.16 -21.25 9.05
C ILE A 286 17.06 -22.38 9.58
N PRO A 287 18.26 -22.56 9.02
CA PRO A 287 19.17 -23.59 9.47
C PRO A 287 19.88 -23.19 10.78
N ALA A 288 20.20 -24.17 11.61
CA ALA A 288 20.91 -23.98 12.88
C ALA A 288 22.13 -24.89 13.01
N ILE A 289 23.16 -24.44 13.72
CA ILE A 289 24.29 -25.28 14.16
C ILE A 289 23.81 -26.09 15.36
N SER A 290 23.97 -27.41 15.31
CA SER A 290 23.75 -28.28 16.47
C SER A 290 25.09 -28.57 17.14
N ILE A 291 25.24 -28.16 18.39
CA ILE A 291 26.36 -28.54 19.25
C ILE A 291 25.82 -29.55 20.25
N GLY A 292 26.50 -30.69 20.38
CA GLY A 292 26.06 -31.79 21.23
C GLY A 292 26.31 -33.16 20.60
N ASP A 293 25.99 -34.21 21.34
CA ASP A 293 26.20 -35.61 20.92
C ASP A 293 25.06 -36.10 19.99
N GLY A 294 23.99 -35.31 19.88
CA GLY A 294 22.77 -35.64 19.14
C GLY A 294 21.89 -36.67 19.87
N GLY A 295 20.57 -36.55 19.75
CA GLY A 295 19.61 -37.45 20.42
C GLY A 295 18.30 -36.78 20.80
N HIS A 296 17.46 -37.48 21.58
CA HIS A 296 16.16 -37.01 22.12
C HIS A 296 16.27 -36.38 23.53
N VAL A 297 17.48 -36.09 23.98
CA VAL A 297 17.79 -35.44 25.26
C VAL A 297 18.62 -34.20 24.95
N PHE A 298 18.30 -33.08 25.60
CA PHE A 298 19.03 -31.82 25.47
C PHE A 298 19.95 -31.67 26.69
N ASP A 299 21.19 -32.12 26.57
CA ASP A 299 22.16 -32.13 27.67
C ASP A 299 22.64 -30.71 28.03
N ASN A 300 23.38 -30.59 29.14
CA ASN A 300 23.85 -29.28 29.65
C ASN A 300 24.78 -28.54 28.68
N PHE A 301 25.40 -29.24 27.73
CA PHE A 301 26.31 -28.66 26.73
C PHE A 301 25.67 -28.52 25.34
N ASP A 302 24.45 -29.00 25.18
CA ASP A 302 23.76 -28.94 23.91
C ASP A 302 23.31 -27.50 23.62
N SER A 303 23.37 -27.13 22.35
CA SER A 303 22.80 -25.85 21.89
C SER A 303 22.44 -25.91 20.42
N LEU A 304 21.34 -25.24 20.08
CA LEU A 304 20.98 -24.92 18.71
C LEU A 304 21.28 -23.45 18.46
N ILE A 305 22.35 -23.18 17.72
CA ILE A 305 22.82 -21.83 17.43
C ILE A 305 22.29 -21.41 16.06
N PHE A 306 21.68 -20.24 15.98
CA PHE A 306 21.15 -19.71 14.72
C PHE A 306 21.40 -18.21 14.60
N TYR A 307 21.49 -17.74 13.36
CA TYR A 307 21.53 -16.32 13.05
C TYR A 307 20.12 -15.84 12.68
N ASN A 308 19.74 -14.67 13.18
CA ASN A 308 18.56 -13.99 12.69
C ASN A 308 18.71 -12.47 12.74
N MET A 309 17.93 -11.79 11.89
CA MET A 309 17.91 -10.34 11.80
C MET A 309 16.94 -9.72 12.79
N GLY A 310 17.23 -8.48 13.19
CA GLY A 310 16.35 -7.68 14.04
C GLY A 310 15.31 -6.89 13.24
N PRO A 311 14.52 -6.03 13.90
CA PRO A 311 13.61 -5.10 13.23
C PRO A 311 14.37 -3.99 12.46
N ARG A 312 15.61 -3.73 12.86
CA ARG A 312 16.53 -2.75 12.27
C ARG A 312 17.87 -3.40 11.97
N GLY A 313 18.49 -3.01 10.86
CA GLY A 313 19.81 -3.50 10.50
C GLY A 313 20.16 -3.37 9.03
N TRP A 314 21.40 -3.71 8.71
CA TRP A 314 21.86 -3.86 7.33
C TRP A 314 21.53 -5.26 6.82
N SER A 315 21.04 -5.34 5.58
CA SER A 315 20.78 -6.61 4.89
C SER A 315 21.29 -6.55 3.45
N ALA A 316 21.94 -7.61 2.98
CA ALA A 316 22.38 -7.72 1.59
C ALA A 316 21.25 -8.20 0.66
N ILE A 317 20.35 -7.31 0.23
CA ILE A 317 19.36 -7.64 -0.81
C ILE A 317 20.02 -7.50 -2.18
N LEU A 318 20.09 -8.61 -2.94
CA LEU A 318 20.76 -8.67 -4.27
C LEU A 318 22.25 -8.27 -4.24
N GLY A 319 22.94 -8.50 -3.12
CA GLY A 319 24.35 -8.16 -2.96
C GLY A 319 24.63 -6.67 -2.73
N VAL A 320 23.61 -5.87 -2.43
CA VAL A 320 23.76 -4.47 -2.02
C VAL A 320 23.27 -4.34 -0.57
N PRO A 321 24.16 -3.96 0.37
CA PRO A 321 23.77 -3.68 1.74
C PRO A 321 22.79 -2.51 1.79
N LEU A 322 21.59 -2.78 2.28
CA LEU A 322 20.52 -1.80 2.49
C LEU A 322 20.13 -1.80 3.96
N TRP A 323 20.09 -0.60 4.55
CA TRP A 323 19.53 -0.41 5.88
C TRP A 323 18.01 -0.58 5.81
N HIS A 324 17.48 -1.46 6.64
CA HIS A 324 16.05 -1.54 6.90
C HIS A 324 15.77 -1.06 8.33
N ASP A 325 14.70 -0.28 8.47
CA ASP A 325 14.09 0.05 9.75
C ASP A 325 12.58 -0.20 9.61
N SER A 326 12.02 -0.99 10.51
CA SER A 326 10.57 -1.13 10.58
C SER A 326 9.96 0.15 11.18
N PRO A 327 9.13 0.88 10.43
CA PRO A 327 8.44 2.05 10.95
C PRO A 327 7.27 1.69 11.87
N TYR A 328 6.92 0.40 11.92
CA TYR A 328 5.71 -0.09 12.59
C TYR A 328 5.99 -0.79 13.92
N CYS A 329 7.21 -1.28 14.13
CA CYS A 329 7.52 -2.08 15.32
C CYS A 329 9.01 -2.05 15.67
N ASP A 330 9.30 -2.10 16.98
CA ASP A 330 10.67 -2.20 17.51
C ASP A 330 11.05 -3.64 17.88
N SER A 331 10.33 -4.63 17.36
CA SER A 331 10.68 -6.05 17.53
C SER A 331 10.37 -6.89 16.30
N PHE A 332 11.08 -8.01 16.19
CA PHE A 332 11.01 -8.97 15.11
C PHE A 332 10.80 -10.36 15.68
N SER A 333 9.81 -11.09 15.18
CA SER A 333 9.44 -12.38 15.75
C SER A 333 10.14 -13.54 15.06
N VAL A 334 10.76 -14.42 15.85
CA VAL A 334 11.24 -15.77 15.50
C VAL A 334 10.30 -16.79 16.09
N TRP A 335 10.14 -17.91 15.41
CA TRP A 335 9.18 -18.95 15.77
C TRP A 335 9.90 -20.28 15.98
N VAL A 336 9.75 -20.87 17.17
CA VAL A 336 10.28 -22.19 17.50
C VAL A 336 9.13 -23.19 17.43
N ALA A 337 9.24 -24.18 16.55
CA ALA A 337 8.30 -25.27 16.40
C ALA A 337 8.77 -26.50 17.18
N LEU A 338 7.84 -27.12 17.90
CA LEU A 338 8.06 -28.34 18.67
C LEU A 338 7.09 -29.45 18.22
N GLY A 339 7.65 -30.63 17.91
CA GLY A 339 6.90 -31.79 17.42
C GLY A 339 6.14 -31.51 16.11
N GLY A 340 5.22 -32.42 15.75
CA GLY A 340 4.39 -32.31 14.54
C GLY A 340 4.88 -33.14 13.35
N SER A 341 4.35 -32.86 12.16
CA SER A 341 4.59 -33.65 10.96
C SER A 341 5.17 -32.77 9.85
N PHE A 342 6.49 -32.85 9.71
CA PHE A 342 7.24 -32.17 8.65
C PHE A 342 7.79 -33.21 7.68
N GLU A 343 7.71 -32.93 6.37
CA GLU A 343 8.17 -33.87 5.33
C GLU A 343 9.70 -34.01 5.26
N GLN A 344 10.43 -32.95 5.62
CA GLN A 344 11.89 -32.89 5.58
C GLN A 344 12.44 -32.95 6.99
N PRO A 345 13.66 -33.46 7.24
CA PRO A 345 14.32 -33.35 8.54
C PRO A 345 14.54 -31.87 8.94
N PRO A 346 14.77 -31.57 10.23
CA PRO A 346 15.13 -30.22 10.66
C PRO A 346 16.36 -29.70 9.92
N LYS A 347 16.36 -28.42 9.55
CA LYS A 347 17.51 -27.81 8.88
C LYS A 347 18.67 -27.65 9.86
N ARG A 348 19.79 -28.29 9.55
CA ARG A 348 21.03 -28.21 10.30
C ARG A 348 22.17 -27.74 9.42
N LEU A 349 23.07 -26.95 9.99
CA LEU A 349 24.27 -26.46 9.34
C LEU A 349 25.42 -27.45 9.55
N THR A 350 26.06 -27.84 8.46
CA THR A 350 27.32 -28.59 8.47
C THR A 350 28.41 -27.72 7.87
N PRO A 351 29.63 -27.67 8.45
CA PRO A 351 30.74 -26.92 7.88
C PRO A 351 31.02 -27.37 6.44
N ALA A 352 30.98 -26.43 5.50
CA ALA A 352 31.37 -26.67 4.12
C ALA A 352 32.86 -26.38 3.94
N SER A 353 33.61 -27.39 3.49
CA SER A 353 35.00 -27.25 3.03
C SER A 353 35.01 -26.85 1.55
N LEU A 354 35.56 -25.68 1.24
CA LEU A 354 35.80 -25.24 -0.13
C LEU A 354 37.31 -25.20 -0.41
N PRO A 355 37.74 -25.51 -1.66
CA PRO A 355 39.16 -25.45 -2.02
C PRO A 355 39.71 -24.04 -1.81
N ALA A 356 40.98 -23.95 -1.43
CA ALA A 356 41.66 -22.68 -1.24
C ALA A 356 41.56 -21.81 -2.50
N GLY A 357 41.19 -20.55 -2.32
CA GLY A 357 41.18 -19.58 -3.40
C GLY A 357 42.59 -19.26 -3.87
N ASN A 358 42.75 -18.92 -5.15
CA ASN A 358 44.02 -18.45 -5.70
C ASN A 358 44.38 -17.03 -5.23
N ASP A 359 43.42 -16.32 -4.64
CA ASP A 359 43.52 -14.97 -4.13
C ASP A 359 43.20 -14.94 -2.63
N THR A 360 43.85 -14.04 -1.89
CA THR A 360 43.69 -13.90 -0.44
C THR A 360 43.23 -12.50 -0.08
N ALA A 361 42.20 -12.38 0.77
CA ALA A 361 41.74 -11.12 1.30
C ALA A 361 41.76 -11.12 2.83
N ASN A 362 42.33 -10.08 3.43
CA ASN A 362 42.31 -9.84 4.87
C ASN A 362 41.44 -8.63 5.25
N TRP A 363 40.53 -8.25 4.34
CA TRP A 363 39.65 -7.09 4.47
C TRP A 363 38.26 -7.37 3.92
N GLY A 364 37.31 -6.52 4.31
CA GLY A 364 35.93 -6.54 3.82
C GLY A 364 35.25 -5.18 4.00
N TRP A 365 34.05 -5.02 3.44
CA TRP A 365 33.24 -3.83 3.62
C TRP A 365 32.40 -3.91 4.89
N THR A 366 32.18 -2.78 5.53
CA THR A 366 31.20 -2.62 6.60
C THR A 366 30.45 -1.30 6.44
N TYR A 367 29.33 -1.18 7.15
CA TYR A 367 28.40 -0.10 7.00
C TYR A 367 27.95 0.40 8.37
N VAL A 368 27.89 1.71 8.53
CA VAL A 368 27.35 2.37 9.71
C VAL A 368 26.20 3.26 9.29
N HIS A 369 25.14 3.25 10.09
CA HIS A 369 23.94 4.05 9.89
C HIS A 369 23.75 4.98 11.10
N TYR A 370 23.47 6.25 10.83
CA TYR A 370 23.00 7.24 11.79
C TYR A 370 21.69 7.80 11.27
N GLY A 371 20.64 7.77 12.08
CA GLY A 371 19.32 8.17 11.63
C GLY A 371 18.26 7.39 12.39
N GLU A 372 17.92 7.86 13.58
CA GLU A 372 16.76 7.34 14.29
C GLU A 372 15.63 8.34 14.13
N ASP A 373 14.46 7.88 13.69
CA ASP A 373 13.26 8.71 13.58
C ASP A 373 12.80 9.17 14.98
N GLU A 374 13.33 10.27 15.49
CA GLU A 374 13.01 10.80 16.83
C GLU A 374 11.94 11.90 16.78
N ASN A 375 11.88 12.63 15.67
CA ASN A 375 10.99 13.78 15.51
C ASN A 375 10.09 13.61 14.29
N TYR A 376 8.95 14.31 14.29
CA TYR A 376 7.96 14.24 13.21
C TYR A 376 7.49 15.62 12.77
N ASP A 377 7.47 15.80 11.46
CA ASP A 377 6.85 16.93 10.77
C ASP A 377 5.67 16.37 9.95
N TYR A 378 4.48 16.96 10.09
CA TYR A 378 3.27 16.46 9.44
C TYR A 378 3.38 16.42 7.91
N ASP A 379 4.08 17.39 7.31
CA ASP A 379 4.21 17.50 5.86
C ASP A 379 5.43 16.72 5.33
N LYS A 380 6.49 16.58 6.13
CA LYS A 380 7.80 16.04 5.69
C LYS A 380 8.13 14.65 6.23
N GLY A 381 7.35 14.19 7.21
CA GLY A 381 7.47 12.90 7.87
C GLY A 381 8.47 12.88 9.02
N TRP A 382 8.91 11.66 9.38
CA TRP A 382 9.89 11.45 10.43
C TRP A 382 11.29 11.93 10.02
N TYR A 383 12.02 12.46 10.99
CA TYR A 383 13.41 12.88 10.85
C TYR A 383 14.18 12.64 12.15
N TRP A 384 15.49 12.52 12.02
CA TRP A 384 16.39 12.31 13.13
C TRP A 384 16.67 13.60 13.87
N ARG A 385 17.13 14.63 13.16
CA ARG A 385 17.52 15.89 13.79
C ARG A 385 17.33 17.08 12.88
N GLU A 386 16.90 18.20 13.43
CA GLU A 386 16.95 19.49 12.74
C GLU A 386 18.28 20.18 13.02
N ILE A 387 18.94 20.66 11.96
CA ILE A 387 20.27 21.26 12.00
C ILE A 387 20.26 22.56 11.20
N GLU A 388 20.83 23.63 11.76
CA GLU A 388 20.95 24.93 11.09
C GLU A 388 22.25 25.05 10.28
N ASP A 389 23.39 24.68 10.88
CA ASP A 389 24.72 24.87 10.26
C ASP A 389 25.40 23.56 9.84
N TYR A 390 25.64 22.66 10.79
CA TYR A 390 26.37 21.42 10.53
C TYR A 390 25.99 20.29 11.48
N LEU A 391 26.16 19.06 11.01
CA LEU A 391 26.06 17.83 11.78
C LEU A 391 27.43 17.17 11.87
N THR A 392 27.88 16.81 13.07
CA THR A 392 29.07 15.98 13.26
C THR A 392 28.65 14.56 13.62
N VAL A 393 29.17 13.58 12.89
CA VAL A 393 29.09 12.14 13.22
C VAL A 393 30.48 11.58 13.51
N PHE A 394 30.59 10.67 14.47
CA PHE A 394 31.85 10.10 14.90
C PHE A 394 31.95 8.64 14.48
N LEU A 395 32.93 8.31 13.64
CA LEU A 395 33.20 6.94 13.24
C LEU A 395 34.41 6.40 14.02
N ASN A 396 34.13 5.53 15.01
CA ASN A 396 35.13 4.98 15.92
C ASN A 396 35.31 3.47 15.70
N ASP A 397 36.25 3.08 14.84
CA ASP A 397 36.56 1.68 14.56
C ASP A 397 38.06 1.47 14.32
N GLU A 398 38.73 0.75 15.23
CA GLU A 398 40.16 0.44 15.14
C GLU A 398 40.50 -0.47 13.96
N ARG A 399 39.50 -1.11 13.36
CA ARG A 399 39.68 -2.06 12.24
C ARG A 399 39.76 -1.35 10.90
N ILE A 400 39.43 -0.06 10.78
CA ILE A 400 39.42 0.67 9.51
C ILE A 400 40.73 0.40 8.74
N ARG A 401 40.58 -0.03 7.49
CA ARG A 401 41.71 -0.34 6.61
C ARG A 401 42.25 0.95 6.01
N ILE A 402 43.57 1.12 6.09
CA ILE A 402 44.29 2.26 5.52
C ILE A 402 45.20 1.73 4.41
N HIS A 403 44.71 1.74 3.17
CA HIS A 403 45.48 1.37 1.99
C HIS A 403 45.35 2.42 0.89
N SER A 404 46.37 2.52 0.03
CA SER A 404 46.38 3.48 -1.09
C SER A 404 45.21 3.18 -2.04
N GLY A 405 44.32 4.15 -2.22
CA GLY A 405 43.16 4.05 -3.10
C GLY A 405 41.87 3.57 -2.42
N ASP A 406 41.91 3.23 -1.13
CA ASP A 406 40.70 2.92 -0.37
C ASP A 406 39.87 4.21 -0.21
N GLN A 407 38.57 4.12 -0.48
CA GLN A 407 37.62 5.23 -0.29
C GLN A 407 36.39 4.74 0.44
N ALA A 408 36.00 5.44 1.51
CA ALA A 408 34.72 5.28 2.16
C ALA A 408 33.65 6.11 1.44
N LYS A 409 32.42 5.59 1.35
CA LYS A 409 31.31 6.28 0.71
C LYS A 409 30.33 6.77 1.76
N LEU A 410 30.05 8.08 1.77
CA LEU A 410 29.06 8.72 2.61
C LEU A 410 27.79 9.04 1.81
N ILE A 411 26.64 8.72 2.39
CA ILE A 411 25.32 9.09 1.90
C ILE A 411 24.59 9.82 3.02
N ALA A 412 24.10 11.04 2.78
CA ALA A 412 23.32 11.79 3.74
C ALA A 412 22.05 12.34 3.08
N THR A 413 20.97 12.42 3.85
CA THR A 413 19.67 12.91 3.37
C THR A 413 19.13 13.99 4.32
N PRO A 414 18.98 15.25 3.86
CA PRO A 414 19.38 15.77 2.54
C PRO A 414 20.91 15.78 2.36
N GLU A 415 21.35 15.90 1.10
CA GLU A 415 22.77 15.97 0.76
C GLU A 415 23.41 17.25 1.34
N PRO A 416 24.58 17.15 1.98
CA PRO A 416 25.27 18.31 2.54
C PRO A 416 25.92 19.16 1.45
N TYR A 417 26.09 20.44 1.75
CA TYR A 417 26.81 21.38 0.89
C TYR A 417 28.33 21.12 0.92
N ARG A 418 28.89 20.79 2.10
CA ARG A 418 30.31 20.44 2.27
C ARG A 418 30.49 19.29 3.26
N ILE A 419 31.51 18.48 3.06
CA ILE A 419 31.89 17.38 3.94
C ILE A 419 33.33 17.60 4.38
N LEU A 420 33.60 17.51 5.68
CA LEU A 420 34.94 17.49 6.24
C LEU A 420 35.16 16.18 6.99
N CYS A 421 36.31 15.54 6.77
CA CYS A 421 36.76 14.40 7.54
C CYS A 421 38.06 14.79 8.25
N ASN A 422 38.09 14.68 9.58
CA ASN A 422 39.23 15.05 10.42
C ASN A 422 39.75 16.48 10.15
N GLY A 423 38.83 17.41 9.89
CA GLY A 423 39.13 18.82 9.61
C GLY A 423 39.57 19.13 8.18
N VAL A 424 39.70 18.12 7.30
CA VAL A 424 40.05 18.30 5.89
C VAL A 424 38.79 18.14 5.03
N GLU A 425 38.56 19.09 4.12
CA GLU A 425 37.43 19.04 3.19
C GLU A 425 37.59 17.90 2.20
N THR A 426 36.51 17.16 1.99
CA THR A 426 36.46 15.97 1.13
C THR A 426 35.12 15.89 0.40
N GLY A 427 35.02 14.98 -0.57
CA GLY A 427 33.77 14.67 -1.26
C GLY A 427 32.96 13.59 -0.53
N PRO A 428 31.87 13.10 -1.15
CA PRO A 428 31.13 11.95 -0.63
C PRO A 428 31.95 10.64 -0.65
N ASN A 429 33.06 10.61 -1.40
CA ASN A 429 34.07 9.56 -1.32
C ASN A 429 35.23 10.05 -0.43
N ILE A 430 35.27 9.59 0.81
CA ILE A 430 36.23 9.97 1.84
C ILE A 430 37.48 9.09 1.73
N ASP A 431 38.63 9.68 1.49
CA ASP A 431 39.92 8.99 1.26
C ASP A 431 40.94 9.21 2.40
N ASN A 432 40.57 9.94 3.45
CA ASN A 432 41.44 10.34 4.55
C ASN A 432 40.97 9.84 5.94
N LEU A 433 40.21 8.73 5.98
CA LEU A 433 39.91 8.04 7.24
C LEU A 433 41.20 7.54 7.90
N ILE A 434 41.21 7.45 9.22
CA ILE A 434 42.27 6.85 10.03
C ILE A 434 41.72 5.66 10.83
N ALA A 435 42.61 4.77 11.27
CA ALA A 435 42.22 3.71 12.20
C ALA A 435 41.77 4.33 13.54
N GLY A 436 40.66 3.86 14.09
CA GLY A 436 40.09 4.36 15.34
C GLY A 436 39.11 5.50 15.09
N ASN A 437 39.33 6.63 15.76
CA ASN A 437 38.36 7.71 15.85
C ASN A 437 38.47 8.67 14.66
N ASN A 438 37.34 8.93 14.01
CA ASN A 438 37.21 9.89 12.92
C ASN A 438 36.06 10.84 13.19
N GLU A 439 36.29 12.15 12.98
CA GLU A 439 35.26 13.17 13.01
C GLU A 439 34.82 13.50 11.58
N ILE A 440 33.54 13.27 11.26
CA ILE A 440 32.97 13.61 9.95
C ILE A 440 31.92 14.70 10.15
N ARG A 441 32.16 15.87 9.55
CA ARG A 441 31.31 17.05 9.64
C ARG A 441 30.60 17.29 8.31
N LEU A 442 29.27 17.33 8.37
CA LEU A 442 28.37 17.59 7.26
C LEU A 442 27.84 19.02 7.41
N VAL A 443 28.16 19.91 6.47
CA VAL A 443 27.79 21.34 6.53
C VAL A 443 26.65 21.61 5.57
N TYR A 444 25.66 22.38 6.03
CA TYR A 444 24.47 22.76 5.29
C TYR A 444 24.41 24.30 5.14
N ASN A 445 23.65 24.78 4.15
CA ASN A 445 23.51 26.22 3.83
C ASN A 445 22.16 26.81 4.28
N ALA A 446 21.35 26.00 4.95
CA ALA A 446 20.04 26.35 5.49
C ALA A 446 19.65 25.31 6.55
N THR A 447 18.63 25.63 7.35
CA THR A 447 18.03 24.68 8.29
C THR A 447 17.47 23.46 7.54
N VAL A 448 17.92 22.27 7.93
CA VAL A 448 17.53 20.99 7.33
C VAL A 448 17.11 19.99 8.39
N GLN A 449 16.11 19.17 8.04
CA GLN A 449 15.72 17.99 8.80
C GLN A 449 16.49 16.77 8.26
N ILE A 450 17.49 16.33 9.01
CA ILE A 450 18.32 15.16 8.68
C ILE A 450 17.48 13.91 8.86
N LYS A 451 17.34 13.13 7.79
CA LYS A 451 16.68 11.83 7.81
C LYS A 451 17.66 10.71 8.18
N LYS A 452 18.81 10.68 7.50
CA LYS A 452 19.84 9.67 7.75
C LYS A 452 21.22 10.09 7.22
N VAL A 453 22.24 9.42 7.75
CA VAL A 453 23.64 9.43 7.32
C VAL A 453 24.15 8.00 7.35
N GLU A 454 24.71 7.53 6.24
CA GLU A 454 25.25 6.18 6.07
C GLU A 454 26.68 6.26 5.57
N ILE A 455 27.56 5.44 6.12
CA ILE A 455 28.98 5.38 5.75
C ILE A 455 29.34 3.93 5.46
N ALA A 456 29.76 3.66 4.23
CA ALA A 456 30.36 2.40 3.81
C ALA A 456 31.88 2.53 3.78
N TYR A 457 32.62 1.64 4.45
CA TYR A 457 34.08 1.69 4.50
C TYR A 457 34.68 0.29 4.63
N GLN A 458 35.99 0.18 4.42
CA GLN A 458 36.70 -1.09 4.50
C GLN A 458 37.31 -1.30 5.89
N ILE A 459 37.26 -2.54 6.36
CA ILE A 459 37.86 -2.97 7.63
C ILE A 459 38.81 -4.14 7.41
N ASN A 460 39.83 -4.24 8.25
CA ASN A 460 40.61 -5.46 8.45
C ASN A 460 39.74 -6.51 9.14
N LEU A 461 39.86 -7.78 8.74
CA LEU A 461 39.04 -8.89 9.25
C LEU A 461 39.48 -9.32 10.66
N LYS A 462 39.11 -8.49 11.64
CA LYS A 462 39.35 -8.68 13.07
C LYS A 462 38.05 -8.56 13.88
N PRO A 463 37.89 -9.30 14.98
CA PRO A 463 36.69 -9.19 15.79
C PRO A 463 36.64 -7.88 16.57
N THR A 464 35.43 -7.45 16.89
CA THR A 464 35.12 -6.45 17.92
C THR A 464 34.08 -7.09 18.83
N ARG A 465 34.37 -7.21 20.13
CA ARG A 465 33.52 -7.92 21.09
C ARG A 465 33.15 -9.34 20.61
N HIS A 466 34.17 -10.14 20.30
CA HIS A 466 34.02 -11.56 19.91
C HIS A 466 33.28 -11.82 18.58
N MET A 467 33.03 -10.78 17.78
CA MET A 467 32.27 -10.87 16.53
C MET A 467 32.85 -9.98 15.43
N LEU A 468 32.72 -10.41 14.18
CA LEU A 468 33.04 -9.64 12.97
C LEU A 468 31.88 -9.79 11.99
N HIS A 469 31.34 -8.67 11.53
CA HIS A 469 30.32 -8.61 10.49
C HIS A 469 30.89 -7.81 9.32
N PHE A 470 30.92 -8.39 8.13
CA PHE A 470 31.42 -7.73 6.93
C PHE A 470 30.73 -8.22 5.65
N TYR A 471 30.94 -7.47 4.57
CA TYR A 471 30.34 -7.68 3.26
C TYR A 471 31.40 -7.74 2.17
N THR A 472 31.04 -8.39 1.07
CA THR A 472 31.86 -8.52 -0.14
C THR A 472 31.06 -8.00 -1.35
N ASN A 473 31.73 -7.36 -2.31
CA ASN A 473 31.07 -6.63 -3.40
C ASN A 473 31.33 -7.29 -4.76
N ASN A 474 30.41 -7.12 -5.72
CA ASN A 474 30.39 -7.72 -7.07
C ASN A 474 31.62 -7.48 -7.98
N ILE A 475 32.59 -6.67 -7.56
CA ILE A 475 33.74 -6.30 -8.40
C ILE A 475 34.77 -7.45 -8.48
N ASP A 476 34.77 -8.38 -7.52
CA ASP A 476 35.80 -9.42 -7.38
C ASP A 476 35.24 -10.84 -7.39
N ALA A 477 34.51 -11.19 -8.45
CA ALA A 477 33.92 -12.52 -8.59
C ALA A 477 34.99 -13.64 -8.66
N GLY A 478 35.06 -14.55 -7.68
CA GLY A 478 35.98 -15.69 -7.77
C GLY A 478 36.23 -16.46 -6.46
N PRO A 479 36.99 -17.58 -6.52
CA PRO A 479 37.41 -18.32 -5.35
C PRO A 479 38.47 -17.55 -4.56
N ARG A 480 38.21 -17.30 -3.28
CA ARG A 480 39.03 -16.44 -2.42
C ARG A 480 39.17 -17.03 -1.01
N SER A 481 40.34 -16.84 -0.44
CA SER A 481 40.66 -17.22 0.95
C SER A 481 40.60 -15.96 1.83
N TYR A 482 39.69 -15.93 2.80
CA TYR A 482 39.55 -14.81 3.73
C TYR A 482 40.37 -15.06 4.99
N VAL A 483 41.37 -14.22 5.22
CA VAL A 483 42.32 -14.36 6.34
C VAL A 483 41.83 -13.53 7.53
N LEU A 484 41.54 -14.23 8.63
CA LEU A 484 41.06 -13.71 9.89
C LEU A 484 42.19 -13.60 10.90
N SER A 485 42.16 -12.58 11.75
CA SER A 485 43.14 -12.40 12.84
C SER A 485 42.51 -11.82 14.11
N GLY A 486 43.15 -12.02 15.26
CA GLY A 486 42.72 -11.43 16.53
C GLY A 486 41.55 -12.13 17.23
N PHE A 487 41.14 -13.31 16.74
CA PHE A 487 40.23 -14.20 17.46
C PHE A 487 41.00 -14.98 18.54
N SER A 488 40.36 -15.19 19.68
CA SER A 488 40.82 -15.94 20.85
C SER A 488 40.54 -17.45 20.77
N GLU A 489 39.61 -17.87 19.92
CA GLU A 489 39.32 -19.26 19.59
C GLU A 489 39.05 -19.43 18.09
N ILE A 490 38.87 -20.66 17.60
CA ILE A 490 38.41 -20.90 16.23
C ILE A 490 36.95 -20.43 16.15
N PRO A 491 36.64 -19.35 15.39
CA PRO A 491 35.29 -18.83 15.32
C PRO A 491 34.42 -19.65 14.37
N PHE A 492 33.11 -19.49 14.49
CA PHE A 492 32.15 -19.92 13.47
C PHE A 492 32.07 -18.86 12.37
N VAL A 493 31.96 -19.29 11.11
CA VAL A 493 31.76 -18.38 9.96
C VAL A 493 30.44 -18.72 9.27
N LEU A 494 29.50 -17.78 9.29
CA LEU A 494 28.23 -17.88 8.60
C LEU A 494 28.16 -16.94 7.40
N ALA A 495 27.80 -17.48 6.24
CA ALA A 495 27.35 -16.70 5.08
C ALA A 495 25.83 -16.50 5.20
N VAL A 496 25.37 -15.26 5.32
CA VAL A 496 24.02 -14.91 5.79
C VAL A 496 23.21 -13.99 4.88
N SER A 497 23.62 -13.76 3.62
CA SER A 497 22.85 -12.88 2.70
C SER A 497 21.39 -13.30 2.52
N ASN A 498 21.09 -14.58 2.72
CA ASN A 498 19.72 -15.08 2.84
C ASN A 498 19.62 -15.98 4.08
N ILE A 499 18.93 -15.50 5.12
CA ILE A 499 18.76 -16.24 6.39
C ILE A 499 18.11 -17.63 6.21
N TRP A 500 17.33 -17.86 5.15
CA TRP A 500 16.71 -19.16 4.89
C TRP A 500 17.66 -20.17 4.22
N GLN A 501 18.80 -19.69 3.73
CA GLN A 501 19.84 -20.41 2.99
C GLN A 501 21.24 -20.15 3.58
N THR A 502 21.32 -19.82 4.87
CA THR A 502 22.60 -19.62 5.57
C THR A 502 23.51 -20.82 5.39
N ARG A 503 24.81 -20.57 5.21
CA ARG A 503 25.86 -21.60 5.12
C ARG A 503 26.85 -21.44 6.26
N LEU A 504 27.30 -22.57 6.81
CA LEU A 504 28.42 -22.62 7.75
C LEU A 504 29.68 -22.99 6.97
N LEU A 505 30.72 -22.19 7.09
CA LEU A 505 32.00 -22.43 6.42
C LEU A 505 33.02 -22.97 7.40
N GLU A 506 33.84 -23.91 6.92
CA GLU A 506 34.95 -24.44 7.70
C GLU A 506 36.05 -23.38 7.86
N VAL A 507 36.54 -23.23 9.09
CA VAL A 507 37.66 -22.37 9.42
C VAL A 507 38.88 -23.23 9.71
N VAL A 508 39.96 -22.98 8.99
CA VAL A 508 41.22 -23.71 9.12
C VAL A 508 42.34 -22.79 9.62
N PRO A 509 43.32 -23.32 10.37
CA PRO A 509 44.56 -22.60 10.62
C PRO A 509 45.25 -22.23 9.31
N TYR A 510 45.83 -21.02 9.26
CA TYR A 510 46.54 -20.53 8.08
C TYR A 510 48.04 -20.31 8.39
N ILE A 511 48.52 -19.06 8.40
CA ILE A 511 49.93 -18.71 8.62
C ILE A 511 50.06 -17.99 9.97
N LEU A 512 51.06 -18.36 10.79
CA LEU A 512 51.22 -17.86 12.16
C LEU A 512 49.93 -18.11 12.97
N ASP A 513 49.46 -17.13 13.74
CA ASP A 513 48.23 -17.19 14.55
C ASP A 513 46.98 -16.74 13.78
N SER A 514 47.02 -16.76 12.44
CA SER A 514 45.86 -16.40 11.60
C SER A 514 45.02 -17.62 11.22
N LEU A 515 43.72 -17.38 11.03
CA LEU A 515 42.75 -18.37 10.59
C LEU A 515 42.26 -18.00 9.19
N ALA A 516 41.75 -18.96 8.43
CA ALA A 516 41.17 -18.67 7.13
C ALA A 516 39.93 -19.51 6.84
N PHE A 517 39.05 -18.99 6.01
CA PHE A 517 37.98 -19.74 5.37
C PHE A 517 37.95 -19.43 3.87
N ASN A 518 37.41 -20.34 3.08
CA ASN A 518 37.35 -20.22 1.62
C ASN A 518 35.92 -20.07 1.15
N ASP A 519 35.68 -19.24 0.13
CA ASP A 519 34.41 -19.20 -0.59
C ASP A 519 34.57 -18.75 -2.05
N THR A 520 33.54 -18.94 -2.88
CA THR A 520 33.48 -18.48 -4.27
C THR A 520 32.35 -17.47 -4.45
N ILE A 521 32.66 -16.19 -4.60
CA ILE A 521 31.65 -15.15 -4.36
C ILE A 521 31.65 -14.05 -5.42
N GLN A 522 30.46 -13.55 -5.75
CA GLN A 522 30.22 -12.24 -6.37
C GLN A 522 29.89 -11.17 -5.31
N SER A 523 28.89 -11.38 -4.45
CA SER A 523 28.62 -10.57 -3.25
C SER A 523 27.95 -11.40 -2.15
N GLU A 524 28.40 -11.24 -0.90
CA GLU A 524 27.97 -12.02 0.27
C GLU A 524 28.16 -11.23 1.58
N GLU A 525 27.28 -11.49 2.54
CA GLU A 525 27.29 -11.02 3.94
C GLU A 525 27.81 -12.13 4.86
N TYR A 526 28.79 -11.78 5.71
CA TYR A 526 29.46 -12.70 6.61
C TYR A 526 29.35 -12.29 8.06
N VAL A 527 28.93 -13.23 8.90
CA VAL A 527 28.98 -13.10 10.36
C VAL A 527 29.94 -14.15 10.90
N VAL A 528 31.05 -13.67 11.46
CA VAL A 528 32.09 -14.47 12.09
C VAL A 528 32.05 -14.24 13.59
N PHE A 529 31.97 -15.28 14.40
CA PHE A 529 31.74 -15.12 15.84
C PHE A 529 32.34 -16.24 16.68
N GLU A 530 32.72 -15.89 17.90
CA GLU A 530 33.12 -16.83 18.96
C GLU A 530 31.91 -17.14 19.85
N ARG A 531 32.01 -18.18 20.69
CA ARG A 531 30.93 -18.58 21.61
C ARG A 531 30.48 -17.44 22.52
N ALA A 532 31.41 -16.59 22.94
CA ALA A 532 31.13 -15.43 23.79
C ALA A 532 30.26 -14.35 23.13
N ALA A 533 30.12 -14.36 21.79
CA ALA A 533 29.25 -13.43 21.06
C ALA A 533 27.81 -13.95 20.91
N ILE A 534 27.53 -15.21 21.29
CA ILE A 534 26.18 -15.78 21.23
C ILE A 534 25.32 -15.09 22.29
N LYS A 535 24.23 -14.48 21.83
CA LYS A 535 23.28 -13.78 22.69
C LYS A 535 22.32 -14.77 23.34
N GLU A 536 21.93 -14.48 24.58
CA GLU A 536 20.83 -15.19 25.23
C GLU A 536 19.53 -14.98 24.43
N LEU A 537 18.82 -16.08 24.16
CA LEU A 537 17.54 -16.00 23.50
C LEU A 537 16.48 -15.51 24.50
N PRO A 538 15.73 -14.44 24.20
CA PRO A 538 14.67 -13.98 25.09
C PRO A 538 13.63 -15.07 25.34
N ARG A 539 12.95 -14.99 26.50
CA ARG A 539 11.79 -15.86 26.77
C ARG A 539 10.68 -15.58 25.74
N GLY A 540 10.16 -16.63 25.15
CA GLY A 540 9.06 -16.59 24.19
C GLY A 540 7.69 -16.82 24.83
N VAL A 541 6.67 -16.73 23.99
CA VAL A 541 5.25 -16.94 24.33
C VAL A 541 4.75 -18.15 23.56
N PHE A 542 4.10 -19.10 24.26
CA PHE A 542 3.39 -20.19 23.60
C PHE A 542 2.19 -19.63 22.84
N GLU A 543 2.07 -20.03 21.58
CA GLU A 543 0.97 -19.61 20.70
C GLU A 543 0.19 -20.83 20.24
N GLU A 544 -1.13 -20.73 20.33
CA GLU A 544 -2.09 -21.75 19.94
C GLU A 544 -3.24 -21.11 19.17
N GLY A 545 -4.09 -21.93 18.53
CA GLY A 545 -5.33 -21.45 17.93
C GLY A 545 -5.16 -20.70 16.61
N PHE A 546 -4.29 -21.20 15.72
CA PHE A 546 -4.11 -20.67 14.36
C PHE A 546 -5.23 -21.16 13.43
N TRP A 547 -6.06 -20.25 12.93
CA TRP A 547 -7.27 -20.61 12.17
C TRP A 547 -7.66 -19.59 11.09
N LEU A 548 -6.99 -18.46 10.99
CA LEU A 548 -7.35 -17.44 10.00
C LEU A 548 -7.00 -17.89 8.57
N SER A 549 -5.93 -18.65 8.42
CA SER A 549 -5.51 -19.25 7.15
C SER A 549 -6.31 -20.49 6.72
N ASN A 550 -7.26 -20.99 7.52
CA ASN A 550 -8.11 -22.11 7.11
C ASN A 550 -9.17 -21.68 6.07
N PRO A 551 -9.14 -22.19 4.82
CA PRO A 551 -10.10 -21.83 3.77
C PRO A 551 -11.56 -22.01 4.14
N ASP A 552 -11.90 -23.09 4.86
CA ASP A 552 -13.28 -23.45 5.15
C ASP A 552 -13.97 -22.38 6.01
N SER A 553 -13.17 -21.63 6.77
CA SER A 553 -13.62 -20.54 7.63
C SER A 553 -13.78 -19.19 6.89
N LEU A 554 -13.40 -19.11 5.60
CA LEU A 554 -13.31 -17.85 4.84
C LEU A 554 -14.43 -17.67 3.80
N ASN A 555 -15.33 -18.66 3.66
CA ASN A 555 -16.51 -18.59 2.78
C ASN A 555 -17.60 -17.69 3.39
N VAL A 556 -17.34 -16.38 3.44
CA VAL A 556 -18.17 -15.36 4.12
C VAL A 556 -18.41 -14.15 3.22
N ASP A 557 -19.52 -13.45 3.47
CA ASP A 557 -19.88 -12.23 2.73
C ASP A 557 -19.23 -10.98 3.36
N TYR A 558 -19.07 -10.97 4.68
CA TYR A 558 -18.71 -9.80 5.47
C TYR A 558 -17.63 -10.14 6.51
N LEU A 559 -16.52 -9.42 6.48
CA LEU A 559 -15.46 -9.47 7.50
C LEU A 559 -15.57 -8.25 8.43
N ILE A 560 -15.59 -8.47 9.74
CA ILE A 560 -15.43 -7.42 10.74
C ILE A 560 -14.07 -7.63 11.40
N ILE A 561 -13.11 -6.73 11.14
CA ILE A 561 -11.77 -6.80 11.72
C ILE A 561 -11.71 -5.81 12.89
N THR A 562 -11.38 -6.31 14.08
CA THR A 562 -11.45 -5.59 15.36
C THR A 562 -10.34 -6.09 16.28
N PRO A 563 -9.72 -5.24 17.13
CA PRO A 563 -8.89 -5.73 18.22
C PRO A 563 -9.73 -6.52 19.24
N HIS A 564 -9.10 -7.39 20.02
CA HIS A 564 -9.78 -8.21 21.03
C HIS A 564 -10.52 -7.40 22.11
N GLU A 565 -10.08 -6.16 22.34
CA GLU A 565 -10.65 -5.24 23.34
C GLU A 565 -12.00 -4.65 22.91
N LEU A 566 -12.34 -4.74 21.62
CA LEU A 566 -13.59 -4.22 21.05
C LEU A 566 -14.47 -5.37 20.57
N ASP A 567 -15.66 -5.50 21.14
CA ASP A 567 -16.68 -6.50 20.78
C ASP A 567 -17.76 -5.91 19.85
N PRO A 568 -17.75 -6.27 18.54
CA PRO A 568 -18.75 -5.86 17.57
C PRO A 568 -19.87 -6.91 17.38
N SER A 569 -20.09 -7.82 18.32
CA SER A 569 -21.01 -8.96 18.16
C SER A 569 -22.45 -8.54 17.80
N LEU A 570 -22.93 -7.41 18.32
CA LEU A 570 -24.26 -6.89 17.98
C LEU A 570 -24.36 -6.42 16.53
N LEU A 571 -23.31 -5.80 15.98
CA LEU A 571 -23.23 -5.46 14.55
C LEU A 571 -23.15 -6.72 13.69
N ALA A 572 -22.34 -7.71 14.11
CA ALA A 572 -22.26 -8.97 13.40
C ALA A 572 -23.64 -9.65 13.33
N GLN A 573 -24.38 -9.65 14.43
CA GLN A 573 -25.74 -10.20 14.48
C GLN A 573 -26.72 -9.42 13.60
N LEU A 574 -26.67 -8.09 13.58
CA LEU A 574 -27.50 -7.27 12.70
C LEU A 574 -27.37 -7.67 11.22
N TRP A 575 -26.14 -7.91 10.76
CA TRP A 575 -25.86 -8.29 9.38
C TRP A 575 -26.22 -9.76 9.10
N ARG A 576 -26.03 -10.66 10.07
CA ARG A 576 -26.52 -12.05 10.00
C ARG A 576 -28.05 -12.11 9.87
N ASP A 577 -28.77 -11.29 10.64
CA ASP A 577 -30.23 -11.17 10.56
C ASP A 577 -30.70 -10.67 9.17
N LYS A 578 -29.82 -9.98 8.43
CA LYS A 578 -30.05 -9.55 7.03
C LYS A 578 -29.60 -10.59 5.99
N GLY A 579 -29.21 -11.79 6.42
CA GLY A 579 -28.86 -12.92 5.55
C GLY A 579 -27.40 -12.99 5.12
N LEU A 580 -26.51 -12.16 5.69
CA LEU A 580 -25.07 -12.20 5.37
C LEU A 580 -24.34 -13.19 6.28
N ARG A 581 -23.36 -13.92 5.73
CA ARG A 581 -22.38 -14.63 6.56
C ARG A 581 -21.32 -13.66 7.03
N VAL A 582 -21.26 -13.50 8.35
CA VAL A 582 -20.37 -12.54 9.00
C VAL A 582 -19.38 -13.24 9.90
N ARG A 583 -18.10 -12.94 9.70
CA ARG A 583 -17.00 -13.38 10.56
C ARG A 583 -16.36 -12.17 11.22
N ILE A 584 -16.23 -12.26 12.55
CA ILE A 584 -15.39 -11.35 13.33
C ILE A 584 -13.98 -11.92 13.30
N VAL A 585 -13.01 -11.09 12.97
CA VAL A 585 -11.59 -11.45 12.85
C VAL A 585 -10.79 -10.58 13.81
N PRO A 586 -10.13 -11.17 14.81
CA PRO A 586 -9.25 -10.41 15.69
C PRO A 586 -8.03 -9.86 14.94
N LEU A 587 -7.73 -8.58 15.13
CA LEU A 587 -6.57 -7.90 14.53
C LEU A 587 -5.26 -8.57 14.95
N GLU A 588 -5.16 -8.98 16.21
CA GLU A 588 -4.00 -9.65 16.80
C GLU A 588 -3.78 -11.02 16.16
N GLY A 589 -4.86 -11.72 15.81
CA GLY A 589 -4.79 -12.98 15.05
C GLY A 589 -4.19 -12.76 13.66
N ILE A 590 -4.53 -11.66 12.99
CA ILE A 590 -3.95 -11.29 11.69
C ILE A 590 -2.46 -11.00 11.85
N MET A 591 -2.07 -10.18 12.83
CA MET A 591 -0.65 -9.87 13.07
C MET A 591 0.14 -11.15 13.39
N ARG A 592 -0.44 -12.05 14.19
CA ARG A 592 0.17 -13.33 14.52
C ARG A 592 0.38 -14.22 13.29
N GLU A 593 -0.64 -14.44 12.47
CA GLU A 593 -0.58 -15.40 11.35
C GLU A 593 0.00 -14.81 10.06
N PHE A 594 -0.35 -13.57 9.73
CA PHE A 594 -0.01 -12.93 8.44
C PHE A 594 1.10 -11.89 8.56
N ALA A 595 1.37 -11.34 9.75
CA ALA A 595 2.61 -10.59 10.03
C ALA A 595 3.69 -11.44 10.70
N PHE A 596 3.38 -12.73 10.93
CA PHE A 596 4.23 -13.67 11.66
C PHE A 596 4.65 -13.14 13.04
N GLY A 597 3.70 -12.53 13.75
CA GLY A 597 3.88 -12.03 15.11
C GLY A 597 4.60 -10.68 15.19
N ARG A 598 4.76 -9.95 14.07
CA ARG A 598 5.20 -8.56 14.05
C ARG A 598 3.99 -7.63 14.00
N TYR A 599 4.15 -6.38 14.42
CA TYR A 599 3.13 -5.38 14.16
C TYR A 599 3.43 -4.74 12.81
N ASP A 600 2.81 -5.23 11.74
CA ASP A 600 2.94 -4.71 10.37
C ASP A 600 1.54 -4.58 9.74
N PRO A 601 1.01 -3.36 9.55
CA PRO A 601 -0.31 -3.13 8.98
C PRO A 601 -0.51 -3.77 7.60
N THR A 602 0.56 -4.01 6.84
CA THR A 602 0.49 -4.71 5.54
C THR A 602 -0.12 -6.11 5.66
N ALA A 603 0.03 -6.76 6.82
CA ALA A 603 -0.56 -8.06 7.09
C ALA A 603 -2.10 -8.06 7.04
N ILE A 604 -2.75 -6.94 7.36
CA ILE A 604 -4.22 -6.78 7.24
C ILE A 604 -4.63 -6.93 5.79
N ARG A 605 -3.95 -6.24 4.87
CA ARG A 605 -4.18 -6.39 3.44
C ARG A 605 -3.88 -7.81 2.97
N ASN A 606 -2.76 -8.38 3.41
CA ASN A 606 -2.35 -9.72 3.01
C ASN A 606 -3.37 -10.77 3.47
N PHE A 607 -3.94 -10.64 4.67
CA PHE A 607 -5.04 -11.47 5.15
C PHE A 607 -6.30 -11.29 4.29
N ILE A 608 -6.74 -10.05 4.03
CA ILE A 608 -7.94 -9.81 3.21
C ILE A 608 -7.74 -10.35 1.79
N ARG A 609 -6.55 -10.17 1.21
CA ARG A 609 -6.16 -10.74 -0.08
C ARG A 609 -6.18 -12.27 -0.05
N TYR A 610 -5.66 -12.88 0.99
CA TYR A 610 -5.73 -14.33 1.18
C TYR A 610 -7.19 -14.79 1.25
N ALA A 611 -8.00 -14.18 2.12
CA ALA A 611 -9.41 -14.49 2.32
C ALA A 611 -10.21 -14.36 1.02
N TYR A 612 -10.02 -13.28 0.27
CA TYR A 612 -10.70 -13.04 -1.00
C TYR A 612 -10.37 -14.10 -2.07
N ASN A 613 -9.10 -14.49 -2.17
CA ASN A 613 -8.65 -15.39 -3.24
C ASN A 613 -8.89 -16.87 -2.95
N VAL A 614 -8.82 -17.26 -1.68
CA VAL A 614 -8.95 -18.66 -1.25
C VAL A 614 -10.41 -19.05 -0.97
N ALA A 615 -11.27 -18.09 -0.64
CA ALA A 615 -12.70 -18.35 -0.44
C ALA A 615 -13.37 -18.88 -1.72
N ILE A 616 -14.19 -19.90 -1.57
CA ILE A 616 -15.15 -20.35 -2.57
C ILE A 616 -16.44 -19.54 -2.36
N PRO A 617 -17.21 -19.20 -3.43
CA PRO A 617 -18.39 -18.37 -3.31
C PRO A 617 -19.29 -18.71 -2.12
N PRO A 618 -19.68 -17.69 -1.35
CA PRO A 618 -19.41 -16.29 -1.53
C PRO A 618 -18.00 -15.94 -1.06
N LYS A 619 -17.38 -15.12 -1.89
CA LYS A 619 -16.15 -14.43 -1.55
C LYS A 619 -16.50 -13.18 -0.75
N PRO A 620 -15.65 -12.74 0.20
CA PRO A 620 -15.84 -11.48 0.91
C PRO A 620 -16.20 -10.32 -0.03
N GLN A 621 -17.24 -9.58 0.34
CA GLN A 621 -17.77 -8.43 -0.38
C GLN A 621 -17.64 -7.15 0.44
N TYR A 622 -17.67 -7.30 1.77
CA TYR A 622 -17.62 -6.21 2.72
C TYR A 622 -16.50 -6.44 3.73
N VAL A 623 -15.83 -5.35 4.12
CA VAL A 623 -14.91 -5.33 5.26
C VAL A 623 -15.20 -4.12 6.13
N LEU A 624 -15.44 -4.35 7.43
CA LEU A 624 -15.56 -3.30 8.43
C LEU A 624 -14.34 -3.34 9.34
N PHE A 625 -13.66 -2.20 9.45
CA PHE A 625 -12.61 -1.98 10.42
C PHE A 625 -13.21 -1.34 11.67
N VAL A 626 -12.91 -1.86 12.84
CA VAL A 626 -13.40 -1.32 14.13
C VAL A 626 -12.20 -0.95 14.98
N GLY A 627 -12.11 0.32 15.35
CA GLY A 627 -10.99 0.88 16.09
C GLY A 627 -10.39 2.11 15.40
N ASP A 628 -9.91 3.03 16.23
CA ASP A 628 -9.19 4.23 15.82
C ASP A 628 -7.66 3.99 15.80
N GLY A 629 -6.91 4.86 15.13
CA GLY A 629 -5.46 4.77 15.09
C GLY A 629 -4.79 6.04 14.55
N HIS A 630 -3.48 6.14 14.78
CA HIS A 630 -2.68 7.30 14.39
C HIS A 630 -1.33 6.91 13.77
N PHE A 631 -0.58 7.91 13.30
CA PHE A 631 0.68 7.71 12.58
C PHE A 631 1.87 7.32 13.49
N ASP A 632 1.79 7.60 14.79
CA ASP A 632 2.82 7.26 15.77
C ASP A 632 2.79 5.80 16.21
N LEU A 633 3.10 4.89 15.27
CA LEU A 633 3.01 3.44 15.46
C LEU A 633 4.06 2.84 16.41
N ARG A 634 5.08 3.62 16.78
CA ARG A 634 6.15 3.24 17.72
C ARG A 634 6.03 3.94 19.07
N HIS A 635 4.94 4.69 19.31
CA HIS A 635 4.69 5.41 20.55
C HIS A 635 5.84 6.34 20.96
N LYS A 636 6.38 7.10 20.00
CA LYS A 636 7.48 8.05 20.24
C LYS A 636 6.99 9.45 20.62
N LEU A 637 5.79 9.83 20.22
CA LEU A 637 5.19 11.15 20.41
C LEU A 637 4.00 11.11 21.35
N THR A 638 3.27 9.99 21.41
CA THR A 638 2.07 9.82 22.21
C THR A 638 1.89 8.38 22.68
N ASP A 639 1.30 8.25 23.88
CA ASP A 639 0.88 6.97 24.47
C ASP A 639 -0.58 6.62 24.16
N GLU A 640 -1.24 7.41 23.28
CA GLU A 640 -2.59 7.07 22.84
C GLU A 640 -2.63 5.66 22.22
N PRO A 641 -3.68 4.86 22.52
CA PRO A 641 -3.76 3.50 22.03
C PRO A 641 -4.05 3.48 20.52
N ILE A 642 -3.36 2.59 19.81
CA ILE A 642 -3.64 2.29 18.41
C ILE A 642 -4.48 1.02 18.36
N LEU A 643 -5.80 1.19 18.34
CA LEU A 643 -6.74 0.07 18.29
C LEU A 643 -6.83 -0.55 16.89
N PHE A 644 -6.67 0.26 15.85
CA PHE A 644 -6.61 -0.22 14.47
C PHE A 644 -5.69 0.67 13.62
N PRO A 645 -4.54 0.17 13.13
CA PRO A 645 -3.52 1.01 12.52
C PRO A 645 -4.01 1.63 11.19
N PRO A 646 -3.54 2.86 10.85
CA PRO A 646 -3.62 3.38 9.50
C PRO A 646 -2.52 2.78 8.60
N ALA A 647 -2.72 2.80 7.28
CA ALA A 647 -1.74 2.34 6.29
C ALA A 647 -0.67 3.42 5.96
N VAL A 648 0.00 3.92 7.00
CA VAL A 648 0.82 5.16 7.06
C VAL A 648 1.94 5.22 6.03
N MET A 649 2.64 4.11 5.76
CA MET A 649 3.80 4.10 4.86
C MET A 649 3.61 3.31 3.57
N ALA A 650 2.45 2.69 3.40
CA ALA A 650 2.10 1.96 2.20
C ALA A 650 1.17 2.74 1.25
N SER A 651 0.59 3.86 1.72
CA SER A 651 -0.33 4.70 0.96
C SER A 651 -0.47 6.10 1.59
N ASN A 652 -1.21 7.01 0.94
CA ASN A 652 -1.62 8.30 1.51
C ASN A 652 -2.68 8.12 2.62
N TYR A 653 -2.41 7.31 3.65
CA TYR A 653 -3.27 7.08 4.82
C TYR A 653 -4.71 6.63 4.49
N SER A 654 -4.88 5.64 3.60
CA SER A 654 -6.22 5.21 3.19
C SER A 654 -6.49 3.73 3.46
N ASP A 655 -7.65 3.44 4.06
CA ASP A 655 -8.19 2.08 4.20
C ASP A 655 -8.41 1.37 2.84
N ALA A 656 -8.44 2.15 1.75
CA ALA A 656 -8.37 1.63 0.39
C ALA A 656 -7.20 0.65 0.19
N PHE A 657 -6.07 0.91 0.87
CA PHE A 657 -4.91 0.04 0.83
C PHE A 657 -5.25 -1.39 1.27
N TYR A 658 -6.02 -1.56 2.36
CA TYR A 658 -6.39 -2.87 2.89
C TYR A 658 -7.31 -3.66 1.96
N THR A 659 -8.11 -2.97 1.14
CA THR A 659 -9.07 -3.57 0.21
C THR A 659 -8.59 -3.59 -1.24
N THR A 660 -7.38 -3.15 -1.54
CA THR A 660 -6.79 -3.28 -2.88
C THR A 660 -6.14 -4.64 -2.98
N ILE A 661 -6.76 -5.56 -3.73
CA ILE A 661 -6.38 -6.98 -3.73
C ILE A 661 -5.58 -7.36 -4.97
N THR A 662 -5.91 -6.76 -6.11
CA THR A 662 -5.25 -7.04 -7.39
C THR A 662 -4.42 -5.86 -7.86
N ASP A 663 -3.28 -6.14 -8.50
CA ASP A 663 -2.45 -5.12 -9.16
C ASP A 663 -3.07 -4.74 -10.51
N ASN A 664 -4.33 -4.31 -10.47
CA ASN A 664 -5.02 -3.79 -11.64
C ASN A 664 -4.63 -2.32 -11.81
N VAL A 665 -4.27 -1.93 -13.04
CA VAL A 665 -4.04 -0.56 -13.54
C VAL A 665 -5.07 0.46 -13.01
N TYR A 666 -6.29 0.01 -12.65
CA TYR A 666 -7.39 0.86 -12.21
C TYR A 666 -7.68 0.88 -10.70
N ARG A 667 -7.02 0.05 -9.87
CA ARG A 667 -7.26 -0.02 -8.41
C ARG A 667 -8.75 0.01 -8.04
N ALA A 668 -9.58 -0.73 -8.78
CA ALA A 668 -11.01 -0.79 -8.50
C ALA A 668 -11.21 -1.53 -7.17
N PHE A 669 -12.04 -1.00 -6.28
CA PHE A 669 -12.29 -1.63 -4.98
C PHE A 669 -12.95 -3.00 -5.15
N GLU A 670 -12.20 -4.09 -4.95
CA GLU A 670 -12.76 -5.45 -4.98
C GLU A 670 -13.69 -5.73 -3.79
N LEU A 671 -13.56 -4.96 -2.70
CA LEU A 671 -14.41 -5.02 -1.52
C LEU A 671 -14.92 -3.63 -1.13
N MET A 672 -16.14 -3.57 -0.63
CA MET A 672 -16.71 -2.39 0.00
C MET A 672 -16.18 -2.28 1.44
N SER A 673 -15.44 -1.22 1.75
CA SER A 673 -14.91 -0.99 3.10
C SER A 673 -15.61 0.13 3.86
N GLY A 674 -15.59 0.02 5.18
CA GLY A 674 -15.92 1.09 6.10
C GLY A 674 -15.10 0.96 7.38
N ARG A 675 -14.98 2.06 8.13
CA ARG A 675 -14.34 2.07 9.45
C ARG A 675 -15.27 2.70 10.48
N ILE A 676 -15.31 2.11 11.67
CA ILE A 676 -15.86 2.72 12.89
C ILE A 676 -14.66 3.14 13.75
N PRO A 677 -14.21 4.42 13.65
CA PRO A 677 -13.07 4.92 14.42
C PRO A 677 -13.55 5.22 15.85
N VAL A 678 -13.23 4.31 16.77
CA VAL A 678 -13.59 4.40 18.19
C VAL A 678 -12.39 4.06 19.04
N LYS A 679 -12.27 4.74 20.19
CA LYS A 679 -11.14 4.61 21.12
C LYS A 679 -11.41 3.63 22.27
N ASN A 680 -12.61 3.11 22.39
CA ASN A 680 -13.01 2.15 23.43
C ASN A 680 -14.39 1.53 23.14
N GLN A 681 -14.76 0.51 23.93
CA GLN A 681 -16.03 -0.19 23.80
C GLN A 681 -17.26 0.70 24.03
N PHE A 682 -17.18 1.72 24.88
CA PHE A 682 -18.33 2.62 25.12
C PHE A 682 -18.70 3.39 23.86
N GLN A 683 -17.71 3.97 23.18
CA GLN A 683 -17.92 4.63 21.89
C GLN A 683 -18.42 3.67 20.81
N LEU A 684 -17.92 2.42 20.81
CA LEU A 684 -18.44 1.39 19.91
C LEU A 684 -19.93 1.13 20.16
N ASN A 685 -20.34 0.95 21.43
CA ASN A 685 -21.74 0.74 21.81
C ASN A 685 -22.63 1.88 21.30
N ASP A 686 -22.22 3.15 21.45
CA ASP A 686 -22.98 4.30 20.95
C ASP A 686 -23.20 4.23 19.42
N VAL A 687 -22.18 3.82 18.66
CA VAL A 687 -22.28 3.65 17.20
C VAL A 687 -23.16 2.44 16.85
N MET A 688 -23.02 1.33 17.57
CA MET A 688 -23.83 0.12 17.38
C MET A 688 -25.31 0.41 17.62
N ASP A 689 -25.64 1.08 18.72
CA ASP A 689 -27.01 1.40 19.09
C ASP A 689 -27.67 2.30 18.06
N LYS A 690 -26.98 3.35 17.60
CA LYS A 690 -27.47 4.20 16.50
C LYS A 690 -27.72 3.39 15.22
N THR A 691 -26.80 2.52 14.86
CA THR A 691 -26.87 1.70 13.64
C THR A 691 -28.01 0.70 13.70
N ILE A 692 -28.15 -0.03 14.82
CA ILE A 692 -29.20 -1.02 15.03
C ILE A 692 -30.57 -0.34 15.10
N LYS A 693 -30.69 0.80 15.81
CA LYS A 693 -31.91 1.59 15.85
C LYS A 693 -32.32 2.05 14.45
N TYR A 694 -31.41 2.62 13.67
CA TYR A 694 -31.68 3.00 12.28
C TYR A 694 -32.13 1.81 11.42
N ALA A 695 -31.46 0.67 11.56
CA ALA A 695 -31.69 -0.49 10.69
C ALA A 695 -32.93 -1.33 11.05
N LYS A 696 -33.32 -1.38 12.32
CA LYS A 696 -34.42 -2.23 12.81
C LYS A 696 -35.66 -1.44 13.25
N THR A 697 -35.47 -0.29 13.89
CA THR A 697 -36.54 0.50 14.52
C THR A 697 -36.39 2.00 14.27
N PRO A 698 -36.27 2.45 13.00
CA PRO A 698 -36.11 3.87 12.70
C PRO A 698 -37.38 4.63 13.11
N PHE A 699 -37.21 5.85 13.60
CA PHE A 699 -38.34 6.77 13.72
C PHE A 699 -38.89 7.08 12.32
N TYR A 700 -40.20 6.97 12.10
CA TYR A 700 -40.79 7.28 10.80
C TYR A 700 -41.12 8.77 10.74
N GLY A 701 -40.54 9.50 9.79
CA GLY A 701 -40.81 10.92 9.59
C GLY A 701 -40.21 11.47 8.30
N GLU A 702 -40.42 12.77 8.08
CA GLU A 702 -39.95 13.52 6.90
C GLU A 702 -38.43 13.54 6.79
N TRP A 703 -37.71 13.42 7.91
CA TRP A 703 -36.25 13.35 7.93
C TRP A 703 -35.69 12.31 6.95
N ARG A 704 -36.42 11.23 6.64
CA ARG A 704 -35.99 10.18 5.69
C ARG A 704 -36.00 10.60 4.22
N ILE A 705 -36.63 11.71 3.87
CA ILE A 705 -36.63 12.27 2.52
C ILE A 705 -36.00 13.66 2.48
N ARG A 706 -35.71 14.27 3.63
CA ARG A 706 -35.05 15.57 3.73
C ARG A 706 -33.53 15.43 3.64
N THR A 707 -32.90 16.29 2.85
CA THR A 707 -31.45 16.34 2.64
C THR A 707 -30.96 17.76 2.95
N VAL A 708 -29.73 17.90 3.44
CA VAL A 708 -29.11 19.21 3.70
C VAL A 708 -27.84 19.35 2.85
N PRO A 709 -27.96 19.79 1.59
CA PRO A 709 -26.81 20.13 0.77
C PRO A 709 -26.22 21.46 1.22
N ALA A 710 -24.96 21.48 1.64
CA ALA A 710 -24.28 22.67 2.15
C ALA A 710 -23.02 22.99 1.33
N ALA A 711 -22.85 24.27 1.02
CA ALA A 711 -21.77 24.78 0.18
C ALA A 711 -20.98 25.89 0.88
N ASP A 712 -19.68 25.91 0.65
CA ASP A 712 -18.80 27.01 1.06
C ASP A 712 -19.15 28.34 0.38
N ASP A 713 -18.55 29.44 0.85
CA ASP A 713 -18.84 30.80 0.35
C ASP A 713 -17.95 31.30 -0.79
N GLU A 714 -17.10 30.43 -1.35
CA GLU A 714 -16.21 30.73 -2.48
C GLU A 714 -15.12 31.79 -2.15
N TYR A 715 -14.94 32.18 -0.88
CA TYR A 715 -13.94 33.17 -0.46
C TYR A 715 -12.70 32.54 0.20
N ARG A 716 -11.56 33.21 0.04
CA ARG A 716 -10.34 33.00 0.83
C ARG A 716 -10.36 33.81 2.12
N ASP A 717 -9.44 33.48 3.04
CA ASP A 717 -9.16 34.25 4.25
C ASP A 717 -8.90 35.75 3.98
N ASP A 718 -8.30 36.07 2.83
CA ASP A 718 -8.00 37.44 2.41
C ASP A 718 -9.15 38.16 1.68
N GLY A 719 -10.31 37.50 1.56
CA GLY A 719 -11.52 38.04 0.93
C GLY A 719 -11.51 38.01 -0.60
N ARG A 720 -10.49 37.44 -1.25
CA ARG A 720 -10.50 37.16 -2.68
C ARG A 720 -11.31 35.90 -2.97
N ASN A 721 -11.86 35.81 -4.19
CA ASN A 721 -12.52 34.59 -4.64
C ASN A 721 -11.49 33.46 -4.74
N ASP A 722 -11.83 32.30 -4.19
CA ASP A 722 -10.96 31.12 -4.18
C ASP A 722 -11.22 30.22 -5.40
N HIS A 723 -12.39 29.59 -5.36
CA HIS A 723 -12.98 28.76 -6.39
C HIS A 723 -14.35 29.33 -6.76
N LEU A 724 -14.89 29.00 -7.93
CA LEU A 724 -16.20 29.49 -8.38
C LEU A 724 -17.16 28.30 -8.60
N GLY A 725 -17.13 27.32 -7.69
CA GLY A 725 -17.65 25.98 -7.99
C GLY A 725 -18.40 25.28 -6.87
N TYR A 726 -18.22 25.62 -5.59
CA TYR A 726 -18.87 24.91 -4.48
C TYR A 726 -20.40 25.08 -4.49
N THR A 727 -20.85 26.32 -4.65
CA THR A 727 -22.26 26.72 -4.74
C THR A 727 -22.92 26.13 -5.97
N ARG A 728 -22.23 26.17 -7.12
CA ARG A 728 -22.67 25.57 -8.37
C ARG A 728 -22.78 24.05 -8.27
N ASN A 729 -21.74 23.36 -7.79
CA ASN A 729 -21.74 21.91 -7.65
C ASN A 729 -22.85 21.43 -6.71
N THR A 730 -23.12 22.18 -5.64
CA THR A 730 -24.24 21.91 -4.72
C THR A 730 -25.59 22.14 -5.41
N SER A 731 -25.73 23.18 -6.23
CA SER A 731 -26.93 23.43 -7.03
C SER A 731 -27.16 22.35 -8.09
N ASP A 732 -26.08 21.86 -8.70
CA ASP A 732 -26.10 20.78 -9.69
C ASP A 732 -26.48 19.45 -9.03
N LEU A 733 -25.94 19.14 -7.83
CA LEU A 733 -26.36 18.02 -6.98
C LEU A 733 -27.88 18.04 -6.78
N ILE A 734 -28.43 19.20 -6.39
CA ILE A 734 -29.86 19.36 -6.13
C ILE A 734 -30.70 19.19 -7.39
N SER A 735 -30.28 19.81 -8.49
CA SER A 735 -31.11 19.91 -9.70
C SER A 735 -31.08 18.63 -10.54
N ASN A 736 -29.96 17.91 -10.53
CA ASN A 736 -29.70 16.83 -11.49
C ASN A 736 -29.57 15.44 -10.85
N TYR A 737 -29.21 15.35 -9.57
CA TYR A 737 -28.85 14.07 -8.95
C TYR A 737 -29.73 13.66 -7.77
N LEU A 738 -30.42 14.62 -7.14
CA LEU A 738 -31.34 14.30 -6.06
C LEU A 738 -32.57 13.55 -6.60
N PRO A 739 -33.01 12.47 -5.92
CA PRO A 739 -34.24 11.78 -6.31
C PRO A 739 -35.44 12.73 -6.28
N LEU A 740 -36.36 12.60 -7.24
CA LEU A 740 -37.59 13.42 -7.35
C LEU A 740 -38.43 13.50 -6.06
N ARG A 741 -38.30 12.51 -5.16
CA ARG A 741 -39.04 12.44 -3.89
C ARG A 741 -38.29 13.01 -2.69
N SER A 742 -37.10 13.58 -2.90
CA SER A 742 -36.32 14.19 -1.83
C SER A 742 -36.67 15.67 -1.66
N ILE A 743 -36.57 16.15 -0.42
CA ILE A 743 -36.73 17.56 -0.04
C ILE A 743 -35.32 18.10 0.21
N ALA A 744 -34.82 18.93 -0.69
CA ALA A 744 -33.56 19.63 -0.48
C ALA A 744 -33.77 20.87 0.40
N ASP A 745 -33.06 20.95 1.52
CA ASP A 745 -33.07 22.12 2.40
C ASP A 745 -31.66 22.76 2.45
N PRO A 746 -31.22 23.41 1.36
CA PRO A 746 -29.83 23.78 1.17
C PRO A 746 -29.33 24.86 2.15
N LEU A 747 -28.01 24.91 2.32
CA LEU A 747 -27.28 25.91 3.10
C LEU A 747 -26.09 26.42 2.30
N TYR A 748 -26.21 27.58 1.67
CA TYR A 748 -25.08 28.24 1.01
C TYR A 748 -24.45 29.24 1.98
N LEU A 749 -23.17 29.08 2.32
CA LEU A 749 -22.51 30.02 3.24
C LEU A 749 -22.47 31.43 2.67
N ILE A 750 -22.48 31.60 1.35
CA ILE A 750 -22.50 32.91 0.68
C ILE A 750 -23.71 33.76 1.10
N ASP A 751 -24.83 33.14 1.48
CA ASP A 751 -26.06 33.83 1.91
C ASP A 751 -25.96 34.39 3.35
N TYR A 752 -24.92 34.03 4.10
CA TYR A 752 -24.76 34.41 5.50
C TYR A 752 -23.66 35.46 5.67
N PRO A 753 -23.91 36.51 6.49
CA PRO A 753 -22.95 37.59 6.69
C PRO A 753 -21.73 37.12 7.48
N ARG A 754 -20.55 37.55 7.03
CA ARG A 754 -19.28 37.36 7.73
C ARG A 754 -19.11 38.38 8.85
N THR A 755 -18.59 37.93 10.00
CA THR A 755 -18.21 38.80 11.11
C THR A 755 -16.81 39.40 10.91
N SER A 756 -16.41 40.36 11.75
CA SER A 756 -15.04 40.90 11.77
C SER A 756 -13.97 39.84 12.07
N SER A 757 -14.35 38.75 12.74
CA SER A 757 -13.48 37.59 13.03
C SER A 757 -13.42 36.55 11.89
N LEU A 758 -13.91 36.91 10.70
CA LEU A 758 -14.03 36.02 9.52
C LEU A 758 -14.97 34.82 9.72
N ARG A 759 -15.77 34.78 10.79
CA ARG A 759 -16.73 33.69 11.07
C ARG A 759 -18.12 33.98 10.53
N LYS A 760 -18.92 32.93 10.31
CA LYS A 760 -20.35 32.98 9.95
C LYS A 760 -21.26 32.27 10.96
N PRO A 761 -21.41 32.81 12.19
CA PRO A 761 -22.16 32.13 13.26
C PRO A 761 -23.63 31.84 12.90
N LYS A 762 -24.28 32.71 12.11
CA LYS A 762 -25.65 32.47 11.64
C LYS A 762 -25.77 31.27 10.70
N ALA A 763 -24.71 30.96 9.93
CA ALA A 763 -24.65 29.77 9.10
C ALA A 763 -24.51 28.52 9.96
N THR A 764 -23.65 28.56 11.00
CA THR A 764 -23.53 27.48 12.00
C THR A 764 -24.86 27.21 12.70
N GLU A 765 -25.55 28.24 13.17
CA GLU A 765 -26.87 28.11 13.80
C GLU A 765 -27.92 27.53 12.83
N ALA A 766 -27.88 27.93 11.56
CA ALA A 766 -28.77 27.39 10.54
C ALA A 766 -28.47 25.92 10.25
N LEU A 767 -27.21 25.53 10.09
CA LEU A 767 -26.80 24.14 9.92
C LEU A 767 -27.26 23.28 11.10
N MET A 768 -26.99 23.72 12.33
CA MET A 768 -27.39 22.99 13.55
C MET A 768 -28.90 22.81 13.64
N ARG A 769 -29.68 23.85 13.35
CA ARG A 769 -31.14 23.74 13.32
C ARG A 769 -31.58 22.72 12.27
N LYS A 770 -31.06 22.80 11.04
CA LYS A 770 -31.42 21.87 9.96
C LYS A 770 -31.12 20.41 10.33
N VAL A 771 -29.97 20.15 10.95
CA VAL A 771 -29.59 18.81 11.44
C VAL A 771 -30.51 18.34 12.58
N ASN A 772 -30.77 19.20 13.57
CA ASN A 772 -31.62 18.86 14.72
C ASN A 772 -33.10 18.64 14.35
N ASP A 773 -33.59 19.34 13.32
CA ASP A 773 -34.93 19.13 12.76
C ASP A 773 -35.04 17.77 12.03
N GLY A 774 -33.91 17.08 11.81
CA GLY A 774 -33.82 15.76 11.19
C GLY A 774 -33.56 15.81 9.69
N ALA A 775 -32.52 15.11 9.24
CA ALA A 775 -32.17 14.94 7.83
C ALA A 775 -31.65 13.51 7.58
N LEU A 776 -31.90 12.97 6.40
CA LEU A 776 -31.41 11.65 5.99
C LEU A 776 -29.90 11.68 5.82
N TRP A 777 -29.40 12.77 5.24
CA TRP A 777 -27.98 13.03 5.08
C TRP A 777 -27.70 14.53 4.92
N VAL A 778 -26.47 14.89 5.27
CA VAL A 778 -25.89 16.22 5.11
C VAL A 778 -24.75 16.08 4.10
N ASN A 779 -24.69 16.96 3.12
CA ASN A 779 -23.58 17.05 2.18
C ASN A 779 -22.80 18.33 2.44
N TRP A 780 -21.48 18.26 2.42
CA TRP A 780 -20.62 19.43 2.45
C TRP A 780 -19.76 19.45 1.19
N ILE A 781 -19.82 20.54 0.44
CA ILE A 781 -18.93 20.82 -0.69
C ILE A 781 -18.22 22.13 -0.37
N GLY A 782 -16.95 22.05 0.01
CA GLY A 782 -16.20 23.21 0.48
C GLY A 782 -14.87 22.87 1.10
N HIS A 783 -14.23 23.86 1.70
CA HIS A 783 -13.01 23.66 2.46
C HIS A 783 -13.26 22.86 3.74
N GLY A 784 -12.24 22.11 4.15
CA GLY A 784 -12.23 21.43 5.43
C GLY A 784 -10.82 21.02 5.82
N ASN A 785 -10.61 20.85 7.11
CA ASN A 785 -9.42 20.21 7.66
C ASN A 785 -9.86 19.03 8.56
N TYR A 786 -8.92 18.42 9.28
CA TYR A 786 -9.20 17.23 10.10
C TYR A 786 -10.24 17.45 11.22
N HIS A 787 -10.53 18.69 11.63
CA HIS A 787 -11.47 19.01 12.71
C HIS A 787 -12.50 20.09 12.33
N LEU A 788 -12.48 20.64 11.12
CA LEU A 788 -13.22 21.85 10.76
C LEU A 788 -13.85 21.76 9.36
N TRP A 789 -15.09 22.24 9.23
CA TRP A 789 -15.68 22.62 7.95
C TRP A 789 -15.63 24.14 7.76
N ALA A 790 -15.15 24.59 6.59
CA ALA A 790 -14.95 25.98 6.16
C ALA A 790 -13.94 26.80 6.99
N HIS A 791 -13.31 27.80 6.37
CA HIS A 791 -12.43 28.76 7.08
C HIS A 791 -13.20 29.54 8.15
N GLU A 792 -14.49 29.78 7.89
CA GLU A 792 -15.47 30.50 8.71
C GLU A 792 -15.85 29.75 9.99
N ARG A 793 -15.31 28.53 10.18
CA ARG A 793 -15.55 27.61 11.28
C ARG A 793 -17.02 27.18 11.38
N LEU A 794 -17.57 26.73 10.26
CA LEU A 794 -18.97 26.33 10.16
C LEU A 794 -19.32 25.22 11.15
N GLN A 795 -18.46 24.20 11.23
CA GLN A 795 -18.56 23.11 12.19
C GLN A 795 -17.18 22.77 12.73
N ASN A 796 -17.04 22.76 14.06
CA ASN A 796 -15.81 22.39 14.76
C ASN A 796 -16.03 21.06 15.48
N PHE A 797 -15.30 20.03 15.07
CA PHE A 797 -15.26 18.73 15.73
C PHE A 797 -14.16 18.77 16.80
N PRO A 798 -14.44 18.30 18.03
CA PRO A 798 -13.49 18.34 19.14
C PRO A 798 -12.24 17.48 18.90
#